data_AF-A0A7J4MXB5-F1
#
_entry.id   AF-A0A7J4MXB5-F1
#
_cell.length_a   1.000
_cell.length_b   1.000
_cell.length_c   1.000
_cell.angle_alpha   90.00
_cell.angle_beta   90.00
_cell.angle_gamma   90.00
#
_symmetry.space_group_name_H-M   'P 1'
#
loop_
_entity.id
_entity.type
_entity.pdbx_description
1 polymer ?
#
loop_
_entity_poly.entity_id
_entity_poly.type
_entity_poly.pdbx_seq_one_letter_code
_entity_poly.pdbx_strand_id
1 'polypeptide(L)'
;MSDGRANPSEKVNLSLAEESFITFLQDNLPDDWKIYFKPHLNGSYPDLIIMNPHVGIMIYSILDEVNCTPEAEIRRLGYYKKKIIRQLVPSMGEMIDKERSAYGIIRTGVYVHGLSSREVKDKFKSGGSYLTCAGHDSLQKSNLEALLPGLRFRKSKYMKPEWASQLESWMVPSYHREKRTDIRLTEEQERHVKPQPGHRRLRGAAGSGKTLVIAHRAARLAADGHRVLIVTFNSTLWQYIREMVDRTLYNFDWSLLTFRHFHGFCYDIIHELKIPFDQERVVECLIGSIRDHDISEYMFDAVLIDEGQDFEWEWYNLLSQFLTERDELFFVCDERQNIYDRELSWVDKMSGAGKVKFRGKWRELGTVHRLSPKIAEFANKFAQSFLRSGDNELDVSQKTLFDNREAVWRNVDPHDWQDELYDAYSSLRDMGVRDSEIAVLVPTNDMGVKVAEFFRSMNVKTDHLFRKNGAGNKRVFVSDGRMKISTIHSFKGWEARSVIIWIPDRWGQEENLDAVIYTAITRTLENLIILNTNERYLEFYENDEDVEIPDITEDEMDPELEEWIETLPYPLASIIWESMTITSYESRVRYLIHFFEALAEFNFNLIMSGLSSDEFFFDMRVRETFGGVKNNLERPTFGYWTALLFRAIRSLRMVLNDRYHKNQVRKSFGKPDDDFINALANSKLPVILKNVLKYRNVWEGHGPRVSEDEYRKRYSVLIGELRNVKDVIGDIYTRNFLVIPSEGILDGGVHRYTAKRYMTTRAPFRAVKLESEKPMDINSIYLANPNKRRHLELLPLIINNDDTCYFYNGIDDETGKARYCSYHNKDKAEIFVNPPPKLVNLQEMLNQTDSYN
;
A
#
# COMPACT_ATOMS: atom_id res chain seq x y z
N MET A 1 -2.15 -3.54 49.95
CA MET A 1 -2.98 -2.89 48.91
C MET A 1 -2.10 -1.90 48.18
N SER A 2 -2.08 -1.90 46.86
CA SER A 2 -1.56 -0.80 46.05
C SER A 2 -2.75 0.05 45.63
N ASP A 3 -2.88 1.25 46.20
CA ASP A 3 -3.88 2.21 45.78
C ASP A 3 -3.37 2.93 44.52
N GLY A 4 -4.12 2.82 43.42
CA GLY A 4 -3.78 3.44 42.14
C GLY A 4 -4.24 4.90 41.99
N ARG A 5 -4.93 5.46 43.01
CA ARG A 5 -5.49 6.82 42.97
C ARG A 5 -4.83 7.82 43.92
N ALA A 6 -4.16 7.37 44.98
CA ALA A 6 -3.79 8.28 46.07
C ALA A 6 -2.32 8.74 46.03
N ASN A 7 -2.15 10.05 46.15
CA ASN A 7 -1.01 10.63 46.83
C ASN A 7 -0.94 9.96 48.24
N PRO A 8 0.22 9.50 48.75
CA PRO A 8 0.31 8.74 50.01
C PRO A 8 -0.28 9.42 51.26
N SER A 9 -0.78 10.64 51.14
CA SER A 9 -1.33 11.51 52.18
C SER A 9 -2.87 11.60 52.24
N GLU A 10 -3.63 11.06 51.28
CA GLU A 10 -5.10 11.10 51.32
C GLU A 10 -5.71 9.79 51.87
N LYS A 11 -6.47 9.90 52.96
CA LYS A 11 -7.25 8.78 53.50
C LYS A 11 -8.42 8.48 52.57
N VAL A 12 -8.41 7.31 51.94
CA VAL A 12 -9.56 6.81 51.19
C VAL A 12 -10.69 6.45 52.15
N ASN A 13 -11.82 7.14 52.06
CA ASN A 13 -13.06 6.71 52.71
C ASN A 13 -13.65 5.57 51.88
N LEU A 14 -13.55 4.35 52.39
CA LEU A 14 -14.18 3.17 51.78
C LEU A 14 -15.68 3.17 52.08
N SER A 15 -16.48 2.70 51.14
CA SER A 15 -17.88 2.38 51.41
C SER A 15 -18.00 1.11 52.27
N LEU A 16 -19.16 0.90 52.90
CA LEU A 16 -19.39 -0.29 53.73
C LEU A 16 -19.25 -1.59 52.92
N ALA A 17 -19.74 -1.58 51.67
CA ALA A 17 -19.58 -2.68 50.73
C ALA A 17 -18.11 -2.93 50.36
N GLU A 18 -17.35 -1.87 50.07
CA GLU A 18 -15.92 -1.95 49.75
C GLU A 18 -15.13 -2.52 50.93
N GLU A 19 -15.31 -1.97 52.13
CA GLU A 19 -14.63 -2.42 53.34
C GLU A 19 -14.95 -3.89 53.66
N SER A 20 -16.22 -4.27 53.62
CA SER A 20 -16.68 -5.64 53.94
C SER A 20 -16.14 -6.66 52.95
N PHE A 21 -16.26 -6.40 51.65
CA PHE A 21 -15.85 -7.35 50.60
C PHE A 21 -14.34 -7.49 50.54
N ILE A 22 -13.59 -6.38 50.63
CA ILE A 22 -12.14 -6.40 50.55
C ILE A 22 -11.52 -7.05 51.79
N THR A 23 -12.00 -6.72 52.99
CA THR A 23 -11.51 -7.35 54.24
C THR A 23 -11.74 -8.86 54.22
N PHE A 24 -12.94 -9.29 53.81
CA PHE A 24 -13.24 -10.72 53.66
C PHE A 24 -12.27 -11.41 52.70
N LEU A 25 -11.97 -10.80 51.55
CA LEU A 25 -11.03 -11.35 50.58
C LEU A 25 -9.60 -11.40 51.13
N GLN A 26 -9.13 -10.36 51.83
CA GLN A 26 -7.79 -10.34 52.43
C GLN A 26 -7.58 -11.44 53.48
N ASP A 27 -8.59 -11.71 54.29
CA ASP A 27 -8.51 -12.70 55.36
C ASP A 27 -8.60 -14.16 54.86
N ASN A 28 -9.12 -14.37 53.65
CA ASN A 28 -9.47 -15.70 53.16
C ASN A 28 -8.80 -16.11 51.85
N LEU A 29 -8.21 -15.18 51.08
CA LEU A 29 -7.49 -15.49 49.84
C LEU A 29 -6.12 -16.13 50.12
N PRO A 30 -5.71 -17.13 49.32
CA PRO A 30 -4.33 -17.63 49.36
C PRO A 30 -3.31 -16.61 48.83
N ASP A 31 -2.06 -16.71 49.28
CA ASP A 31 -0.98 -15.76 48.98
C ASP A 31 -0.64 -15.58 47.48
N ASP A 32 -0.99 -16.55 46.63
CA ASP A 32 -0.75 -16.49 45.19
C ASP A 32 -1.82 -15.67 44.42
N TRP A 33 -2.86 -15.19 45.11
CA TRP A 33 -3.87 -14.28 44.58
C TRP A 33 -3.62 -12.85 45.07
N LYS A 34 -3.47 -11.91 44.13
CA LYS A 34 -3.28 -10.49 44.41
C LYS A 34 -4.58 -9.72 44.24
N ILE A 35 -4.83 -8.77 45.15
CA ILE A 35 -5.99 -7.87 45.14
C ILE A 35 -5.52 -6.46 44.75
N TYR A 36 -6.15 -5.89 43.72
CA TYR A 36 -5.96 -4.52 43.27
C TYR A 36 -7.27 -3.77 43.44
N PHE A 37 -7.26 -2.75 44.30
CA PHE A 37 -8.42 -1.90 44.56
C PHE A 37 -8.28 -0.61 43.75
N LYS A 38 -9.35 -0.22 43.05
CA LYS A 38 -9.37 0.93 42.12
C LYS A 38 -8.15 0.99 41.19
N PRO A 39 -7.74 -0.12 40.54
CA PRO A 39 -6.57 -0.14 39.67
C PRO A 39 -6.71 0.81 38.49
N HIS A 40 -5.60 1.40 38.06
CA HIS A 40 -5.57 2.23 36.87
C HIS A 40 -5.57 1.36 35.60
N LEU A 41 -6.52 1.55 34.70
CA LEU A 41 -6.53 0.89 33.39
C LEU A 41 -6.53 1.94 32.28
N ASN A 42 -5.50 2.80 32.21
CA ASN A 42 -5.35 3.80 31.14
C ASN A 42 -6.64 4.62 30.93
N GLY A 43 -7.04 5.38 31.96
CA GLY A 43 -8.27 6.18 31.96
C GLY A 43 -9.57 5.45 32.33
N SER A 44 -9.51 4.17 32.71
CA SER A 44 -10.64 3.44 33.33
C SER A 44 -10.28 2.95 34.72
N TYR A 45 -11.29 2.82 35.59
CA TYR A 45 -11.09 2.53 37.00
C TYR A 45 -12.09 1.49 37.51
N PRO A 46 -11.84 0.19 37.26
CA PRO A 46 -12.63 -0.87 37.88
C PRO A 46 -12.59 -0.78 39.41
N ASP A 47 -13.64 -1.22 40.09
CA ASP A 47 -13.69 -1.15 41.56
C ASP A 47 -12.65 -2.11 42.17
N LEU A 48 -12.56 -3.33 41.64
CA LEU A 48 -11.64 -4.36 42.14
C LEU A 48 -11.18 -5.31 41.03
N ILE A 49 -9.89 -5.62 40.98
CA ILE A 49 -9.33 -6.72 40.20
C ILE A 49 -8.62 -7.69 41.12
N ILE A 50 -8.93 -8.98 40.98
CA ILE A 50 -8.26 -10.08 41.69
C ILE A 50 -7.53 -10.92 40.63
N MET A 51 -6.25 -11.16 40.82
CA MET A 51 -5.41 -11.79 39.80
C MET A 51 -4.50 -12.86 40.39
N ASN A 52 -4.43 -13.99 39.71
CA ASN A 52 -3.42 -15.02 39.92
C ASN A 52 -2.65 -15.25 38.62
N PRO A 53 -1.30 -15.10 38.60
CA PRO A 53 -0.49 -15.22 37.40
C PRO A 53 -0.58 -16.55 36.66
N HIS A 54 -1.03 -17.62 37.34
CA HIS A 54 -1.13 -18.96 36.80
C HIS A 54 -2.56 -19.41 36.55
N VAL A 55 -3.57 -18.78 37.15
CA VAL A 55 -4.97 -19.22 37.06
C VAL A 55 -5.82 -18.31 36.18
N GLY A 56 -5.90 -17.02 36.49
CA GLY A 56 -6.77 -16.09 35.78
C GLY A 56 -7.00 -14.77 36.51
N ILE A 57 -7.97 -14.01 36.00
CA ILE A 57 -8.29 -12.65 36.42
C ILE A 57 -9.79 -12.55 36.71
N MET A 58 -10.15 -11.85 37.77
CA MET A 58 -11.52 -11.55 38.14
C MET A 58 -11.70 -10.04 38.29
N ILE A 59 -12.67 -9.48 37.57
CA ILE A 59 -13.02 -8.06 37.63
C ILE A 59 -14.35 -7.93 38.37
N TYR A 60 -14.38 -7.16 39.44
CA TYR A 60 -15.54 -6.97 40.29
C TYR A 60 -16.06 -5.54 40.22
N SER A 61 -17.40 -5.41 40.18
CA SER A 61 -18.06 -4.20 40.65
C SER A 61 -18.58 -4.41 42.07
N ILE A 62 -18.41 -3.39 42.91
CA ILE A 62 -18.78 -3.40 44.33
C ILE A 62 -19.80 -2.28 44.55
N LEU A 63 -20.97 -2.63 45.06
CA LEU A 63 -22.10 -1.72 45.25
C LEU A 63 -22.65 -1.86 46.67
N ASP A 64 -22.97 -0.76 47.33
CA ASP A 64 -23.79 -0.80 48.56
C ASP A 64 -25.23 -1.18 48.21
N GLU A 65 -25.82 -0.48 47.23
CA GLU A 65 -27.14 -0.72 46.68
C GLU A 65 -27.15 -0.60 45.15
N VAL A 66 -28.20 -1.11 44.49
CA VAL A 66 -28.32 -1.06 43.02
C VAL A 66 -28.85 0.31 42.59
N ASN A 67 -27.94 1.24 42.34
CA ASN A 67 -28.25 2.63 41.99
C ASN A 67 -28.25 2.92 40.47
N CYS A 68 -28.05 1.89 39.64
CA CYS A 68 -28.05 1.98 38.18
C CYS A 68 -28.73 0.76 37.57
N THR A 69 -28.98 0.79 36.26
CA THR A 69 -29.52 -0.39 35.56
C THR A 69 -28.51 -1.54 35.61
N PRO A 70 -28.92 -2.77 36.00
CA PRO A 70 -28.02 -3.94 36.00
C PRO A 70 -27.29 -4.14 34.66
N GLU A 71 -27.98 -3.86 33.54
CA GLU A 71 -27.43 -3.96 32.20
C GLU A 71 -26.27 -2.98 31.95
N ALA A 72 -26.31 -1.77 32.53
CA ALA A 72 -25.22 -0.81 32.41
C ALA A 72 -23.96 -1.31 33.13
N GLU A 73 -24.09 -1.89 34.32
CA GLU A 73 -22.95 -2.44 35.06
C GLU A 73 -22.36 -3.66 34.36
N ILE A 74 -23.21 -4.54 33.82
CA ILE A 74 -22.78 -5.70 33.03
C ILE A 74 -22.01 -5.24 31.79
N ARG A 75 -22.48 -4.19 31.11
CA ARG A 75 -21.77 -3.60 29.97
C ARG A 75 -20.43 -3.01 30.40
N ARG A 76 -20.34 -2.31 31.54
CA ARG A 76 -19.10 -1.74 32.08
C ARG A 76 -18.06 -2.82 32.38
N LEU A 77 -18.44 -3.88 33.08
CA LEU A 77 -17.57 -5.03 33.34
C LEU A 77 -17.11 -5.72 32.05
N GLY A 78 -18.04 -5.92 31.11
CA GLY A 78 -17.74 -6.47 29.78
C GLY A 78 -16.78 -5.57 28.99
N TYR A 79 -16.88 -4.25 29.16
CA TYR A 79 -15.98 -3.27 28.55
C TYR A 79 -14.57 -3.35 29.14
N TYR A 80 -14.40 -3.41 30.46
CA TYR A 80 -13.09 -3.61 31.09
C TYR A 80 -12.41 -4.90 30.62
N LYS A 81 -13.17 -6.01 30.57
CA LYS A 81 -12.67 -7.28 30.03
C LYS A 81 -12.19 -7.13 28.59
N LYS A 82 -12.97 -6.47 27.72
CA LYS A 82 -12.57 -6.19 26.33
C LYS A 82 -11.36 -5.27 26.26
N LYS A 83 -11.27 -4.24 27.11
CA LYS A 83 -10.14 -3.29 27.16
C LYS A 83 -8.83 -4.01 27.47
N ILE A 84 -8.83 -4.91 28.46
CA ILE A 84 -7.68 -5.76 28.79
C ILE A 84 -7.27 -6.63 27.60
N ILE A 85 -8.22 -7.41 27.05
CA ILE A 85 -7.95 -8.40 25.99
C ILE A 85 -7.47 -7.73 24.69
N ARG A 86 -8.07 -6.61 24.32
CA ARG A 86 -7.92 -6.03 22.98
C ARG A 86 -6.86 -4.93 22.89
N GLN A 87 -6.54 -4.29 24.01
CA GLN A 87 -5.73 -3.06 24.04
C GLN A 87 -4.55 -3.13 25.01
N LEU A 88 -4.76 -3.60 26.25
CA LEU A 88 -3.71 -3.59 27.27
C LEU A 88 -2.78 -4.80 27.21
N VAL A 89 -3.33 -5.97 26.88
CA VAL A 89 -2.59 -7.25 26.73
C VAL A 89 -2.99 -7.93 25.40
N PRO A 90 -2.62 -7.38 24.23
CA PRO A 90 -3.12 -7.87 22.94
C PRO A 90 -2.77 -9.32 22.62
N SER A 91 -1.64 -9.83 23.15
CA SER A 91 -1.21 -11.22 22.99
C SER A 91 -2.17 -12.23 23.65
N MET A 92 -2.95 -11.79 24.67
CA MET A 92 -4.06 -12.56 25.22
C MET A 92 -5.22 -12.66 24.21
N GLY A 93 -5.55 -11.55 23.54
CA GLY A 93 -6.56 -11.51 22.49
C GLY A 93 -6.25 -12.46 21.32
N GLU A 94 -5.00 -12.50 20.88
CA GLU A 94 -4.56 -13.43 19.83
C GLU A 94 -4.74 -14.91 20.23
N MET A 95 -4.48 -15.25 21.49
CA MET A 95 -4.72 -16.61 21.98
C MET A 95 -6.22 -16.94 21.98
N ILE A 96 -7.06 -15.99 22.41
CA ILE A 96 -8.52 -16.17 22.45
C ILE A 96 -9.10 -16.33 21.03
N ASP A 97 -8.52 -15.66 20.04
CA ASP A 97 -8.90 -15.83 18.64
C ASP A 97 -8.61 -17.24 18.12
N LYS A 98 -7.53 -17.87 18.60
CA LYS A 98 -7.17 -19.26 18.28
C LYS A 98 -7.99 -20.28 19.08
N GLU A 99 -8.20 -20.01 20.38
CA GLU A 99 -8.82 -20.91 21.34
C GLU A 99 -9.90 -20.17 22.13
N ARG A 100 -11.16 -20.23 21.66
CA ARG A 100 -12.28 -19.49 22.28
C ARG A 100 -12.48 -19.79 23.76
N SER A 101 -12.09 -20.99 24.23
CA SER A 101 -12.18 -21.38 25.63
C SER A 101 -11.25 -20.56 26.55
N ALA A 102 -10.19 -19.95 26.01
CA ALA A 102 -9.33 -19.00 26.72
C ALA A 102 -10.07 -17.72 27.13
N TYR A 103 -11.23 -17.41 26.56
CA TYR A 103 -12.05 -16.26 26.97
C TYR A 103 -12.50 -16.34 28.44
N GLY A 104 -12.47 -17.54 29.04
CA GLY A 104 -12.78 -17.77 30.45
C GLY A 104 -11.66 -17.43 31.45
N ILE A 105 -10.47 -17.01 30.97
CA ILE A 105 -9.36 -16.56 31.83
C ILE A 105 -9.75 -15.32 32.64
N ILE A 106 -10.47 -14.39 32.00
CA ILE A 106 -10.99 -13.19 32.65
C ILE A 106 -12.46 -13.43 32.94
N ARG A 107 -12.84 -13.39 34.22
CA ARG A 107 -14.23 -13.45 34.67
C ARG A 107 -14.64 -12.11 35.25
N THR A 108 -15.95 -11.93 35.35
CA THR A 108 -16.56 -10.70 35.87
C THR A 108 -17.53 -11.05 36.98
N GLY A 109 -17.66 -10.18 37.97
CA GLY A 109 -18.62 -10.35 39.05
C GLY A 109 -19.16 -9.02 39.57
N VAL A 110 -20.30 -9.12 40.25
CA VAL A 110 -20.95 -8.02 40.96
C VAL A 110 -21.18 -8.46 42.40
N TYR A 111 -20.75 -7.62 43.34
CA TYR A 111 -21.05 -7.73 44.75
C TYR A 111 -21.98 -6.58 45.15
N VAL A 112 -23.13 -6.90 45.76
CA VAL A 112 -24.05 -5.89 46.30
C VAL A 112 -24.27 -6.16 47.79
N HIS A 113 -23.80 -5.26 48.64
CA HIS A 113 -23.86 -5.47 50.09
C HIS A 113 -25.30 -5.50 50.62
N GLY A 114 -26.17 -4.61 50.17
CA GLY A 114 -27.55 -4.51 50.65
C GLY A 114 -28.50 -5.65 50.23
N LEU A 115 -28.04 -6.64 49.46
CA LEU A 115 -28.88 -7.71 48.91
C LEU A 115 -28.31 -9.10 49.23
N SER A 116 -29.19 -10.11 49.27
CA SER A 116 -28.76 -11.52 49.26
C SER A 116 -28.28 -11.94 47.88
N SER A 117 -27.45 -12.97 47.82
CA SER A 117 -26.86 -13.48 46.57
C SER A 117 -27.92 -13.95 45.57
N ARG A 118 -29.07 -14.43 46.08
CA ARG A 118 -30.24 -14.77 45.26
C ARG A 118 -30.85 -13.54 44.59
N GLU A 119 -31.06 -12.47 45.35
CA GLU A 119 -31.61 -11.22 44.83
C GLU A 119 -30.68 -10.56 43.81
N VAL A 120 -29.35 -10.59 44.06
CA VAL A 120 -28.37 -10.11 43.08
C VAL A 120 -28.45 -10.93 41.80
N LYS A 121 -28.52 -12.26 41.90
CA LYS A 121 -28.65 -13.14 40.73
C LYS A 121 -29.94 -12.87 39.94
N ASP A 122 -31.05 -12.60 40.61
CA ASP A 122 -32.33 -12.29 39.98
C ASP A 122 -32.30 -10.91 39.27
N LYS A 123 -31.66 -9.90 39.89
CA LYS A 123 -31.49 -8.57 39.29
C LYS A 123 -30.50 -8.56 38.12
N PHE A 124 -29.40 -9.29 38.22
CA PHE A 124 -28.33 -9.34 37.20
C PHE A 124 -28.44 -10.56 36.26
N LYS A 125 -29.64 -11.16 36.14
CA LYS A 125 -29.90 -12.35 35.32
C LYS A 125 -29.46 -12.20 33.86
N SER A 126 -29.47 -10.98 33.33
CA SER A 126 -29.04 -10.65 31.97
C SER A 126 -27.53 -10.89 31.73
N GLY A 127 -26.73 -11.00 32.78
CA GLY A 127 -25.30 -11.34 32.71
C GLY A 127 -25.02 -12.81 32.38
N GLY A 128 -26.02 -13.68 32.44
CA GLY A 128 -25.91 -15.10 32.16
C GLY A 128 -25.10 -15.87 33.21
N SER A 129 -24.78 -17.13 32.92
CA SER A 129 -24.09 -18.05 33.85
C SER A 129 -22.61 -17.71 34.11
N TYR A 130 -22.03 -16.80 33.32
CA TYR A 130 -20.62 -16.44 33.41
C TYR A 130 -20.35 -15.22 34.31
N LEU A 131 -21.40 -14.48 34.71
CA LEU A 131 -21.31 -13.41 35.70
C LEU A 131 -21.44 -13.99 37.11
N THR A 132 -20.48 -13.69 37.98
CA THR A 132 -20.56 -14.07 39.40
C THR A 132 -21.40 -13.03 40.15
N CYS A 133 -22.48 -13.46 40.79
CA CYS A 133 -23.39 -12.59 41.55
C CYS A 133 -23.28 -12.92 43.03
N ALA A 134 -22.96 -11.92 43.85
CA ALA A 134 -22.72 -12.08 45.28
C ALA A 134 -23.44 -11.01 46.10
N GLY A 135 -24.05 -11.44 47.20
CA GLY A 135 -24.66 -10.59 48.22
C GLY A 135 -23.92 -10.66 49.56
N HIS A 136 -24.43 -10.02 50.61
CA HIS A 136 -23.82 -10.06 51.94
C HIS A 136 -23.68 -11.49 52.51
N ASP A 137 -24.61 -12.39 52.18
CA ASP A 137 -24.62 -13.80 52.59
C ASP A 137 -23.53 -14.65 51.92
N SER A 138 -22.88 -14.13 50.87
CA SER A 138 -21.72 -14.78 50.24
C SER A 138 -20.41 -14.59 51.01
N LEU A 139 -20.32 -13.66 51.97
CA LEU A 139 -19.11 -13.38 52.77
C LEU A 139 -18.84 -14.46 53.84
N GLN A 140 -18.71 -15.71 53.40
CA GLN A 140 -18.39 -16.85 54.24
C GLN A 140 -17.30 -17.68 53.57
N LYS A 141 -16.36 -18.21 54.36
CA LYS A 141 -15.22 -18.98 53.82
C LYS A 141 -15.64 -20.18 52.96
N SER A 142 -16.78 -20.81 53.27
CA SER A 142 -17.38 -21.89 52.47
C SER A 142 -17.79 -21.46 51.05
N ASN A 143 -18.07 -20.17 50.84
CA ASN A 143 -18.55 -19.60 49.58
C ASN A 143 -17.42 -18.98 48.74
N LEU A 144 -16.16 -19.01 49.22
CA LEU A 144 -15.03 -18.36 48.55
C LEU A 144 -14.81 -18.89 47.11
N GLU A 145 -15.06 -20.17 46.86
CA GLU A 145 -14.96 -20.75 45.51
C GLU A 145 -16.05 -20.24 44.56
N ALA A 146 -17.24 -19.92 45.08
CA ALA A 146 -18.30 -19.32 44.29
C ALA A 146 -17.98 -17.86 43.92
N LEU A 147 -17.31 -17.13 44.82
CA LEU A 147 -16.82 -15.77 44.59
C LEU A 147 -15.61 -15.74 43.65
N LEU A 148 -14.76 -16.76 43.69
CA LEU A 148 -13.59 -16.86 42.83
C LEU A 148 -13.56 -18.21 42.12
N PRO A 149 -14.35 -18.35 41.04
CA PRO A 149 -14.37 -19.57 40.26
C PRO A 149 -12.98 -19.90 39.71
N GLY A 150 -12.41 -20.99 40.20
CA GLY A 150 -11.08 -21.45 39.82
C GLY A 150 -10.03 -21.36 40.93
N LEU A 151 -10.40 -20.94 42.13
CA LEU A 151 -9.54 -20.93 43.33
C LEU A 151 -8.85 -22.28 43.59
N ARG A 152 -9.50 -23.41 43.26
CA ARG A 152 -8.95 -24.76 43.44
C ARG A 152 -7.90 -25.14 42.40
N PHE A 153 -7.78 -24.40 41.29
CA PHE A 153 -6.82 -24.71 40.26
C PHE A 153 -5.45 -24.16 40.64
N ARG A 154 -4.40 -24.99 40.53
CA ARG A 154 -3.01 -24.52 40.65
C ARG A 154 -2.55 -23.74 39.42
N LYS A 155 -3.09 -24.08 38.25
CA LYS A 155 -2.73 -23.47 36.96
C LYS A 155 -3.84 -23.68 35.94
N SER A 156 -4.08 -22.66 35.14
CA SER A 156 -4.93 -22.71 33.94
C SER A 156 -4.13 -23.20 32.74
N LYS A 157 -4.80 -23.91 31.83
CA LYS A 157 -4.22 -24.31 30.53
C LYS A 157 -3.82 -23.10 29.68
N TYR A 158 -4.47 -21.95 29.89
CA TYR A 158 -4.35 -20.79 29.00
C TYR A 158 -3.66 -19.58 29.62
N MET A 159 -3.79 -19.37 30.94
CA MET A 159 -3.19 -18.20 31.61
C MET A 159 -1.67 -18.25 31.54
N LYS A 160 -1.05 -17.11 31.21
CA LYS A 160 0.40 -16.96 31.11
C LYS A 160 0.90 -15.91 32.13
N PRO A 161 1.99 -16.19 32.88
CA PRO A 161 2.52 -15.24 33.86
C PRO A 161 2.91 -13.88 33.27
N GLU A 162 3.40 -13.85 32.04
CA GLU A 162 3.84 -12.62 31.37
C GLU A 162 2.66 -11.65 31.16
N TRP A 163 1.45 -12.18 30.93
CA TRP A 163 0.23 -11.36 30.83
C TRP A 163 -0.15 -10.72 32.16
N ALA A 164 0.07 -11.44 33.28
CA ALA A 164 -0.16 -10.89 34.60
C ALA A 164 0.83 -9.75 34.89
N SER A 165 2.12 -9.94 34.59
CA SER A 165 3.14 -8.89 34.73
C SER A 165 2.84 -7.67 33.85
N GLN A 166 2.42 -7.89 32.60
CA GLN A 166 2.02 -6.82 31.69
C GLN A 166 0.80 -6.07 32.22
N LEU A 167 -0.24 -6.77 32.69
CA LEU A 167 -1.44 -6.15 33.24
C LEU A 167 -1.14 -5.41 34.56
N GLU A 168 -0.28 -5.96 35.42
CA GLU A 168 0.16 -5.32 36.67
C GLU A 168 0.82 -3.97 36.39
N SER A 169 1.65 -3.86 35.33
CA SER A 169 2.24 -2.58 34.92
C SER A 169 1.25 -1.51 34.47
N TRP A 170 0.02 -1.91 34.13
CA TRP A 170 -1.09 -0.99 33.88
C TRP A 170 -1.81 -0.61 35.16
N MET A 171 -2.20 -1.63 35.95
CA MET A 171 -2.99 -1.48 37.18
C MET A 171 -2.28 -0.64 38.24
N VAL A 172 -0.96 -0.82 38.34
CA VAL A 172 -0.07 -0.10 39.27
C VAL A 172 1.12 0.41 38.45
N PRO A 173 0.96 1.53 37.74
CA PRO A 173 2.04 2.06 36.92
C PRO A 173 3.26 2.39 37.78
N SER A 174 4.44 1.97 37.34
CA SER A 174 5.69 2.31 38.02
C SER A 174 6.03 3.79 37.80
N TYR A 175 6.81 4.40 38.68
CA TYR A 175 7.37 5.73 38.41
C TYR A 175 8.35 5.68 37.22
N HIS A 176 8.17 6.53 36.22
CA HIS A 176 9.08 6.65 35.09
C HIS A 176 10.36 7.38 35.51
N ARG A 177 11.50 6.84 35.10
CA ARG A 177 12.82 7.45 35.29
C ARG A 177 13.43 7.76 33.94
N GLU A 178 14.16 8.88 33.88
CA GLU A 178 14.84 9.36 32.68
C GLU A 178 15.59 8.22 31.97
N LYS A 179 15.38 8.12 30.66
CA LYS A 179 16.12 7.18 29.81
C LYS A 179 16.97 7.99 28.85
N ARG A 180 18.29 7.85 28.95
CA ARG A 180 19.20 8.42 27.96
C ARG A 180 19.01 7.67 26.65
N THR A 181 18.41 8.35 25.67
CA THR A 181 18.25 7.87 24.30
C THR A 181 18.99 8.82 23.35
N ASP A 182 19.29 8.34 22.14
CA ASP A 182 19.96 9.14 21.11
C ASP A 182 19.04 10.17 20.43
N ILE A 183 17.77 10.26 20.85
CA ILE A 183 16.77 11.16 20.26
C ILE A 183 17.00 12.57 20.82
N ARG A 184 17.46 13.49 19.96
CA ARG A 184 17.62 14.92 20.28
C ARG A 184 16.56 15.74 19.55
N LEU A 185 15.88 16.63 20.28
CA LEU A 185 14.93 17.57 19.70
C LEU A 185 15.67 18.71 19.00
N THR A 186 15.08 19.24 17.93
CA THR A 186 15.55 20.50 17.34
C THR A 186 15.12 21.70 18.18
N GLU A 187 15.79 22.84 18.04
CA GLU A 187 15.39 24.07 18.75
C GLU A 187 13.94 24.47 18.45
N GLU A 188 13.47 24.22 17.22
CA GLU A 188 12.08 24.46 16.81
C GLU A 188 11.13 23.56 17.61
N GLN A 189 11.39 22.24 17.65
CA GLN A 189 10.60 21.27 18.41
C GLN A 189 10.59 21.59 19.92
N GLU A 190 11.72 21.96 20.51
CA GLU A 190 11.81 22.34 21.92
C GLU A 190 10.90 23.52 22.29
N ARG A 191 10.72 24.49 21.38
CA ARG A 191 9.79 25.63 21.60
C ARG A 191 8.33 25.17 21.70
N HIS A 192 7.97 24.07 21.03
CA HIS A 192 6.60 23.53 21.04
C HIS A 192 6.36 22.51 22.17
N VAL A 193 7.42 21.91 22.71
CA VAL A 193 7.35 21.03 23.89
C VAL A 193 6.98 21.79 25.16
N LYS A 194 7.36 23.07 25.28
CA LYS A 194 7.08 23.89 26.47
C LYS A 194 5.56 24.01 26.74
N PRO A 195 5.05 23.51 27.88
CA PRO A 195 3.64 23.61 28.26
C PRO A 195 3.23 25.05 28.50
N GLN A 196 2.02 25.41 28.08
CA GLN A 196 1.46 26.75 28.29
C GLN A 196 -0.09 26.67 28.28
N PRO A 197 -0.78 27.28 29.26
CA PRO A 197 -2.24 27.38 29.27
C PRO A 197 -2.85 27.93 27.97
N GLY A 198 -4.10 27.55 27.73
CA GLY A 198 -4.89 27.92 26.56
C GLY A 198 -4.76 26.95 25.38
N HIS A 199 -5.58 27.19 24.36
CA HIS A 199 -5.70 26.34 23.19
C HIS A 199 -4.74 26.77 22.09
N ARG A 200 -3.89 25.85 21.64
CA ARG A 200 -2.82 26.08 20.66
C ARG A 200 -2.87 25.04 19.56
N ARG A 201 -2.40 25.44 18.39
CA ARG A 201 -2.36 24.59 17.20
C ARG A 201 -0.99 24.63 16.52
N LEU A 202 -0.57 23.46 16.05
CA LEU A 202 0.71 23.24 15.36
C LEU A 202 0.42 22.49 14.05
N ARG A 203 0.93 23.02 12.94
CA ARG A 203 0.93 22.37 11.64
C ARG A 203 2.34 21.90 11.33
N GLY A 204 2.50 20.77 10.66
CA GLY A 204 3.81 20.35 10.18
C GLY A 204 3.70 19.26 9.14
N ALA A 205 4.69 19.18 8.26
CA ALA A 205 4.74 18.15 7.22
C ALA A 205 4.97 16.74 7.81
N ALA A 206 4.77 15.71 6.98
CA ALA A 206 5.07 14.33 7.33
C ALA A 206 6.53 14.21 7.80
N GLY A 207 6.77 13.60 8.96
CA GLY A 207 8.15 13.40 9.44
C GLY A 207 8.84 14.63 10.05
N SER A 208 8.11 15.71 10.36
CA SER A 208 8.67 16.86 11.09
C SER A 208 8.80 16.69 12.61
N GLY A 209 8.41 15.53 13.14
CA GLY A 209 8.50 15.23 14.57
C GLY A 209 7.31 15.70 15.42
N LYS A 210 6.14 15.93 14.80
CA LYS A 210 4.88 16.26 15.47
C LYS A 210 4.54 15.34 16.67
N THR A 211 4.53 14.04 16.44
CA THR A 211 4.27 13.03 17.48
C THR A 211 5.34 13.03 18.57
N LEU A 212 6.60 13.34 18.21
CA LEU A 212 7.69 13.49 19.18
C LEU A 212 7.46 14.73 20.08
N VAL A 213 6.98 15.84 19.52
CA VAL A 213 6.57 17.02 20.30
C VAL A 213 5.43 16.68 21.26
N ILE A 214 4.41 15.93 20.82
CA ILE A 214 3.32 15.45 21.68
C ILE A 214 3.87 14.60 22.84
N ALA A 215 4.73 13.63 22.55
CA ALA A 215 5.30 12.74 23.56
C ALA A 215 6.13 13.50 24.61
N HIS A 216 7.05 14.37 24.17
CA HIS A 216 7.87 15.15 25.09
C HIS A 216 7.04 16.17 25.88
N ARG A 217 6.01 16.77 25.28
CA ARG A 217 5.09 17.69 25.97
C ARG A 217 4.26 16.96 27.03
N ALA A 218 3.75 15.77 26.72
CA ALA A 218 3.03 14.92 27.67
C ALA A 218 3.90 14.57 28.88
N ALA A 219 5.12 14.07 28.63
CA ALA A 219 6.07 13.72 29.66
C ALA A 219 6.45 14.92 30.53
N ARG A 220 6.64 16.10 29.91
CA ARG A 220 6.93 17.34 30.63
C ARG A 220 5.76 17.77 31.52
N LEU A 221 4.53 17.77 31.01
CA LEU A 221 3.33 18.09 31.77
C LEU A 221 3.16 17.14 32.97
N ALA A 222 3.35 15.84 32.78
CA ALA A 222 3.27 14.87 33.87
C ALA A 222 4.42 15.04 34.89
N ALA A 223 5.62 15.41 34.45
CA ALA A 223 6.73 15.74 35.35
C ALA A 223 6.45 16.99 36.18
N ASP A 224 5.67 17.93 35.64
CA ASP A 224 5.15 19.10 36.36
C ASP A 224 3.91 18.74 37.23
N GLY A 225 3.50 17.48 37.29
CA GLY A 225 2.41 16.96 38.14
C GLY A 225 1.01 17.06 37.53
N HIS A 226 0.90 17.31 36.22
CA HIS A 226 -0.38 17.52 35.54
C HIS A 226 -0.97 16.23 34.96
N ARG A 227 -2.30 16.10 35.06
CA ARG A 227 -3.06 15.02 34.40
C ARG A 227 -3.24 15.33 32.91
N VAL A 228 -2.79 14.44 32.04
CA VAL A 228 -2.78 14.66 30.59
C VAL A 228 -3.55 13.57 29.86
N LEU A 229 -4.46 14.00 28.98
CA LEU A 229 -5.10 13.14 27.99
C LEU A 229 -4.40 13.29 26.64
N ILE A 230 -3.90 12.20 26.09
CA ILE A 230 -3.34 12.12 24.75
C ILE A 230 -4.35 11.41 23.86
N VAL A 231 -4.87 12.11 22.86
CA VAL A 231 -5.89 11.62 21.93
C VAL A 231 -5.34 11.52 20.52
N THR A 232 -5.56 10.37 19.88
CA THR A 232 -5.28 10.14 18.46
C THR A 232 -6.58 9.93 17.68
N PHE A 233 -6.54 10.10 16.36
CA PHE A 233 -7.61 9.61 15.50
C PHE A 233 -7.58 8.07 15.38
N ASN A 234 -6.40 7.53 15.05
CA ASN A 234 -6.22 6.10 14.80
C ASN A 234 -6.12 5.29 16.11
N SER A 235 -6.83 4.17 16.18
CA SER A 235 -6.85 3.25 17.33
C SER A 235 -5.51 2.56 17.62
N THR A 236 -4.58 2.55 16.67
CA THR A 236 -3.27 1.90 16.81
C THR A 236 -2.20 2.85 17.34
N LEU A 237 -2.25 4.13 16.98
CA LEU A 237 -1.13 5.08 17.16
C LEU A 237 -0.78 5.36 18.63
N TRP A 238 -1.76 5.33 19.54
CA TRP A 238 -1.53 5.72 20.93
C TRP A 238 -0.47 4.86 21.66
N GLN A 239 -0.29 3.58 21.28
CA GLN A 239 0.77 2.74 21.85
C GLN A 239 2.16 3.20 21.41
N TYR A 240 2.30 3.63 20.17
CA TYR A 240 3.54 4.20 19.65
C TYR A 240 3.89 5.50 20.40
N ILE A 241 2.92 6.39 20.62
CA ILE A 241 3.14 7.62 21.41
C ILE A 241 3.59 7.26 22.84
N ARG A 242 2.96 6.26 23.47
CA ARG A 242 3.38 5.78 24.78
C ARG A 242 4.82 5.26 24.79
N GLU A 243 5.25 4.53 23.78
CA GLU A 243 6.66 4.10 23.63
C GLU A 243 7.60 5.31 23.47
N MET A 244 7.20 6.36 22.74
CA MET A 244 7.99 7.58 22.62
C MET A 244 8.08 8.33 23.95
N VAL A 245 6.99 8.41 24.72
CA VAL A 245 6.97 8.99 26.06
C VAL A 245 7.94 8.25 27.00
N ASP A 246 7.98 6.92 26.92
CA ASP A 246 8.88 6.08 27.72
C ASP A 246 10.38 6.34 27.44
N ARG A 247 10.71 6.89 26.27
CA ARG A 247 12.08 7.23 25.83
C ARG A 247 12.52 8.65 26.21
N THR A 248 11.67 9.41 26.90
CA THR A 248 11.96 10.79 27.27
C THR A 248 12.89 10.91 28.49
N LEU A 249 13.47 12.11 28.67
CA LEU A 249 14.41 12.45 29.75
C LEU A 249 13.69 12.99 31.00
N TYR A 250 12.38 12.83 31.12
CA TYR A 250 11.61 13.34 32.24
C TYR A 250 11.34 12.24 33.27
N ASN A 251 11.19 12.63 34.53
CA ASN A 251 10.74 11.73 35.60
C ASN A 251 9.28 12.08 35.93
N PHE A 252 8.38 11.12 35.87
CA PHE A 252 6.95 11.35 36.09
C PHE A 252 6.20 10.09 36.52
N ASP A 253 5.00 10.25 37.05
CA ASP A 253 4.09 9.13 37.31
C ASP A 253 3.25 8.82 36.05
N TRP A 254 3.31 7.55 35.60
CA TRP A 254 2.51 7.06 34.48
C TRP A 254 1.00 7.14 34.73
N SER A 255 0.55 7.18 35.98
CA SER A 255 -0.87 7.35 36.34
C SER A 255 -1.45 8.70 35.87
N LEU A 256 -0.61 9.71 35.66
CA LEU A 256 -1.00 11.03 35.18
C LEU A 256 -1.29 11.06 33.68
N LEU A 257 -0.91 10.03 32.92
CA LEU A 257 -1.01 9.99 31.47
C LEU A 257 -2.08 9.00 31.02
N THR A 258 -3.07 9.49 30.29
CA THR A 258 -4.09 8.67 29.63
C THR A 258 -3.90 8.72 28.11
N PHE A 259 -3.80 7.57 27.47
CA PHE A 259 -3.59 7.45 26.02
C PHE A 259 -4.79 6.80 25.35
N ARG A 260 -5.47 7.51 24.44
CA ARG A 260 -6.67 7.01 23.77
C ARG A 260 -6.78 7.46 22.32
N HIS A 261 -7.58 6.72 21.56
CA HIS A 261 -8.17 7.31 20.35
C HIS A 261 -9.53 7.91 20.73
N PHE A 262 -10.01 8.88 19.97
CA PHE A 262 -11.21 9.68 20.32
C PHE A 262 -12.43 8.81 20.71
N HIS A 263 -12.86 7.89 19.85
CA HIS A 263 -14.01 7.03 20.14
C HIS A 263 -13.79 6.12 21.37
N GLY A 264 -12.55 5.67 21.60
CA GLY A 264 -12.19 4.88 22.76
C GLY A 264 -12.29 5.67 24.07
N PHE A 265 -11.98 6.97 24.02
CA PHE A 265 -12.23 7.89 25.13
C PHE A 265 -13.73 8.06 25.37
N CYS A 266 -14.54 8.26 24.32
CA CYS A 266 -16.00 8.35 24.47
C CYS A 266 -16.59 7.08 25.11
N TYR A 267 -16.13 5.90 24.70
CA TYR A 267 -16.54 4.64 25.33
C TYR A 267 -16.08 4.53 26.78
N ASP A 268 -14.88 4.99 27.14
CA ASP A 268 -14.45 5.02 28.53
C ASP A 268 -15.43 5.84 29.36
N ILE A 269 -15.66 7.10 28.98
CA ILE A 269 -16.53 8.01 29.74
C ILE A 269 -17.97 7.49 29.83
N ILE A 270 -18.55 7.01 28.72
CA ILE A 270 -19.93 6.47 28.74
C ILE A 270 -20.06 5.28 29.71
N HIS A 271 -19.08 4.37 29.74
CA HIS A 271 -19.15 3.23 30.64
C HIS A 271 -18.87 3.61 32.09
N GLU A 272 -17.96 4.55 32.34
CA GLU A 272 -17.65 5.06 33.67
C GLU A 272 -18.84 5.82 34.29
N LEU A 273 -19.49 6.68 33.49
CA LEU A 273 -20.70 7.41 33.89
C LEU A 273 -21.99 6.58 33.75
N LYS A 274 -21.89 5.34 33.25
CA LYS A 274 -23.01 4.40 33.05
C LYS A 274 -24.14 4.98 32.18
N ILE A 275 -23.80 5.85 31.24
CA ILE A 275 -24.73 6.52 30.32
C ILE A 275 -25.35 5.49 29.36
N PRO A 276 -26.67 5.44 29.18
CA PRO A 276 -27.31 4.65 28.12
C PRO A 276 -26.90 5.16 26.73
N PHE A 277 -26.52 4.26 25.83
CA PHE A 277 -26.03 4.65 24.50
C PHE A 277 -26.38 3.62 23.42
N ASP A 278 -26.51 4.11 22.20
CA ASP A 278 -26.47 3.30 20.98
C ASP A 278 -25.01 3.16 20.53
N GLN A 279 -24.59 1.93 20.18
CA GLN A 279 -23.21 1.66 19.77
C GLN A 279 -22.78 2.45 18.54
N GLU A 280 -23.71 2.74 17.63
CA GLU A 280 -23.45 3.47 16.38
C GLU A 280 -23.41 4.99 16.59
N ARG A 281 -23.99 5.49 17.69
CA ARG A 281 -24.14 6.93 17.98
C ARG A 281 -23.49 7.35 19.30
N VAL A 282 -22.41 6.65 19.68
CA VAL A 282 -21.71 6.83 20.97
C VAL A 282 -21.34 8.29 21.25
N VAL A 283 -20.86 9.04 20.25
CA VAL A 283 -20.43 10.43 20.40
C VAL A 283 -21.62 11.34 20.70
N GLU A 284 -22.71 11.16 19.96
CA GLU A 284 -23.94 11.95 20.10
C GLU A 284 -24.62 11.69 21.45
N CYS A 285 -24.68 10.43 21.88
CA CYS A 285 -25.19 10.07 23.21
C CYS A 285 -24.37 10.74 24.31
N LEU A 286 -23.04 10.73 24.20
CA LEU A 286 -22.17 11.37 25.19
C LEU A 286 -22.39 12.89 25.23
N ILE A 287 -22.37 13.56 24.08
CA ILE A 287 -22.61 15.01 23.98
C ILE A 287 -23.97 15.39 24.58
N GLY A 288 -25.00 14.58 24.32
CA GLY A 288 -26.37 14.82 24.79
C GLY A 288 -26.56 14.67 26.30
N SER A 289 -25.71 13.87 26.97
CA SER A 289 -25.88 13.54 28.40
C SER A 289 -24.76 14.04 29.32
N ILE A 290 -23.64 14.53 28.78
CA ILE A 290 -22.46 14.90 29.59
C ILE A 290 -22.76 16.00 30.62
N ARG A 291 -23.66 16.93 30.30
CA ARG A 291 -24.03 18.05 31.19
C ARG A 291 -24.85 17.62 32.41
N ASP A 292 -25.47 16.45 32.34
CA ASP A 292 -26.31 15.90 33.41
C ASP A 292 -25.53 15.01 34.38
N HIS A 293 -24.23 14.84 34.16
CA HIS A 293 -23.36 13.96 34.94
C HIS A 293 -22.20 14.74 35.56
N ASP A 294 -21.78 14.34 36.75
CA ASP A 294 -20.55 14.87 37.36
C ASP A 294 -19.33 14.22 36.69
N ILE A 295 -18.51 15.07 36.07
CA ILE A 295 -17.30 14.66 35.35
C ILE A 295 -16.01 15.05 36.05
N SER A 296 -16.08 15.59 37.28
CA SER A 296 -14.95 16.18 37.99
C SER A 296 -13.76 15.22 38.13
N GLU A 297 -14.02 13.93 38.35
CA GLU A 297 -12.97 12.90 38.44
C GLU A 297 -12.26 12.63 37.09
N TYR A 298 -12.90 12.95 35.96
CA TYR A 298 -12.43 12.69 34.60
C TYR A 298 -11.83 13.92 33.91
N MET A 299 -11.59 15.00 34.66
CA MET A 299 -10.98 16.23 34.15
C MET A 299 -9.46 16.08 34.00
N PHE A 300 -8.90 16.77 33.01
CA PHE A 300 -7.47 16.78 32.69
C PHE A 300 -6.94 18.21 32.68
N ASP A 301 -5.70 18.38 33.14
CA ASP A 301 -5.02 19.67 33.06
C ASP A 301 -4.65 20.03 31.62
N ALA A 302 -4.39 19.01 30.79
CA ALA A 302 -4.09 19.20 29.39
C ALA A 302 -4.66 18.09 28.50
N VAL A 303 -5.11 18.48 27.30
CA VAL A 303 -5.50 17.56 26.22
C VAL A 303 -4.58 17.77 25.02
N LEU A 304 -3.87 16.73 24.60
CA LEU A 304 -2.96 16.73 23.47
C LEU A 304 -3.56 15.88 22.35
N ILE A 305 -3.80 16.50 21.18
CA ILE A 305 -4.45 15.85 20.03
C ILE A 305 -3.42 15.70 18.92
N ASP A 306 -3.14 14.45 18.53
CA ASP A 306 -2.35 14.11 17.35
C ASP A 306 -3.26 13.67 16.20
N GLU A 307 -2.80 13.85 14.96
CA GLU A 307 -3.60 13.63 13.73
C GLU A 307 -4.90 14.47 13.70
N GLY A 308 -4.83 15.71 14.20
CA GLY A 308 -5.98 16.61 14.34
C GLY A 308 -6.66 16.96 13.01
N GLN A 309 -5.99 16.76 11.87
CA GLN A 309 -6.62 16.98 10.56
C GLN A 309 -7.80 16.03 10.30
N ASP A 310 -7.89 14.92 11.02
CA ASP A 310 -8.99 13.94 10.85
C ASP A 310 -10.15 14.19 11.84
N PHE A 311 -10.08 15.25 12.66
CA PHE A 311 -11.07 15.57 13.68
C PHE A 311 -12.19 16.47 13.16
N GLU A 312 -13.37 16.29 13.75
CA GLU A 312 -14.53 17.17 13.58
C GLU A 312 -14.59 18.23 14.70
N TRP A 313 -15.29 19.33 14.45
CA TRP A 313 -15.47 20.41 15.42
C TRP A 313 -16.14 19.90 16.72
N GLU A 314 -17.15 19.06 16.58
CA GLU A 314 -17.91 18.45 17.68
C GLU A 314 -16.99 17.68 18.63
N TRP A 315 -15.96 17.03 18.08
CA TRP A 315 -15.02 16.20 18.84
C TRP A 315 -14.08 17.08 19.66
N TYR A 316 -13.55 18.14 19.03
CA TYR A 316 -12.77 19.15 19.74
C TYR A 316 -13.59 19.82 20.86
N ASN A 317 -14.84 20.18 20.57
CA ASN A 317 -15.72 20.83 21.53
C ASN A 317 -16.07 19.91 22.70
N LEU A 318 -16.26 18.62 22.44
CA LEU A 318 -16.44 17.62 23.49
C LEU A 318 -15.17 17.51 24.36
N LEU A 319 -13.99 17.34 23.77
CA LEU A 319 -12.74 17.20 24.51
C LEU A 319 -12.42 18.43 25.37
N SER A 320 -12.75 19.63 24.89
CA SER A 320 -12.54 20.87 25.66
C SER A 320 -13.38 20.97 26.93
N GLN A 321 -14.44 20.17 27.08
CA GLN A 321 -15.26 20.13 28.30
C GLN A 321 -14.60 19.31 29.42
N PHE A 322 -13.58 18.51 29.10
CA PHE A 322 -12.84 17.70 30.07
C PHE A 322 -11.55 18.39 30.56
N LEU A 323 -11.41 19.71 30.37
CA LEU A 323 -10.25 20.48 30.82
C LEU A 323 -10.48 21.15 32.17
N THR A 324 -9.52 21.05 33.09
CA THR A 324 -9.52 21.83 34.34
C THR A 324 -9.36 23.32 34.05
N GLU A 325 -9.32 24.13 35.11
CA GLU A 325 -9.10 25.59 35.01
C GLU A 325 -7.80 25.98 34.28
N ARG A 326 -6.85 25.06 34.12
CA ARG A 326 -5.64 25.26 33.31
C ARG A 326 -5.95 25.48 31.82
N ASP A 327 -7.04 24.89 31.32
CA ASP A 327 -7.55 25.06 29.95
C ASP A 327 -6.48 24.86 28.86
N GLU A 328 -5.58 23.89 29.02
CA GLU A 328 -4.49 23.63 28.07
C GLU A 328 -4.88 22.60 27.02
N LEU A 329 -4.96 23.00 25.75
CA LEU A 329 -5.19 22.08 24.63
C LEU A 329 -4.15 22.31 23.54
N PHE A 330 -3.51 21.22 23.08
CA PHE A 330 -2.52 21.27 22.01
C PHE A 330 -2.97 20.41 20.83
N PHE A 331 -3.29 21.05 19.72
CA PHE A 331 -3.86 20.44 18.52
C PHE A 331 -2.83 20.37 17.40
N VAL A 332 -2.49 19.17 16.93
CA VAL A 332 -1.41 18.96 15.97
C VAL A 332 -1.95 18.37 14.67
N CYS A 333 -1.61 19.00 13.54
CA CYS A 333 -2.16 18.67 12.21
C CYS A 333 -1.10 18.48 11.13
N ASP A 334 -1.44 17.65 10.17
CA ASP A 334 -0.76 17.48 8.88
C ASP A 334 -1.80 17.55 7.74
N GLU A 335 -1.95 18.71 7.12
CA GLU A 335 -2.96 18.93 6.07
C GLU A 335 -2.74 18.00 4.86
N ARG A 336 -1.48 17.66 4.54
CA ARG A 336 -1.13 16.80 3.41
C ARG A 336 -1.53 15.33 3.60
N GLN A 337 -1.99 14.95 4.80
CA GLN A 337 -2.42 13.59 5.12
C GLN A 337 -3.92 13.49 5.38
N ASN A 338 -4.74 14.46 4.98
CA ASN A 338 -6.19 14.41 5.15
C ASN A 338 -6.87 13.41 4.18
N ILE A 339 -6.59 12.12 4.34
CA ILE A 339 -7.12 11.01 3.52
C ILE A 339 -8.60 10.69 3.79
N TYR A 340 -9.23 11.37 4.75
CA TYR A 340 -10.64 11.24 5.09
C TYR A 340 -11.49 12.42 4.59
N ASP A 341 -10.88 13.34 3.83
CA ASP A 341 -11.53 14.51 3.23
C ASP A 341 -12.32 15.35 4.26
N ARG A 342 -11.74 15.53 5.47
CA ARG A 342 -12.37 16.30 6.53
C ARG A 342 -12.26 17.79 6.27
N GLU A 343 -13.34 18.53 6.53
CA GLU A 343 -13.31 19.99 6.45
C GLU A 343 -12.48 20.57 7.62
N LEU A 344 -11.39 21.27 7.30
CA LEU A 344 -10.52 21.90 8.30
C LEU A 344 -10.81 23.37 8.55
N SER A 345 -11.81 23.93 7.85
CA SER A 345 -12.19 25.33 7.95
C SER A 345 -12.55 25.74 9.38
N TRP A 346 -13.08 24.83 10.21
CA TRP A 346 -13.44 25.09 11.60
C TRP A 346 -12.23 25.31 12.51
N VAL A 347 -11.06 24.81 12.12
CA VAL A 347 -9.80 25.03 12.85
C VAL A 347 -9.28 26.44 12.59
N ASP A 348 -9.64 27.06 11.45
CA ASP A 348 -9.22 28.39 11.05
C ASP A 348 -10.13 29.52 11.57
N LYS A 349 -9.51 30.63 11.96
CA LYS A 349 -10.19 31.76 12.61
C LYS A 349 -11.17 32.50 11.69
N MET A 350 -10.98 32.45 10.37
CA MET A 350 -11.80 33.22 9.42
C MET A 350 -13.15 32.56 9.13
N SER A 351 -13.25 31.24 9.32
CA SER A 351 -14.45 30.41 9.09
C SER A 351 -15.08 29.92 10.40
N GLY A 352 -14.30 29.72 11.46
CA GLY A 352 -14.75 29.25 12.78
C GLY A 352 -15.36 30.33 13.69
N ALA A 353 -16.11 31.29 13.14
CA ALA A 353 -16.70 32.48 13.81
C ALA A 353 -17.13 32.25 15.28
N GLY A 354 -16.20 32.43 16.23
CA GLY A 354 -16.43 32.31 17.67
C GLY A 354 -16.57 30.89 18.25
N LYS A 355 -16.45 29.83 17.44
CA LYS A 355 -16.72 28.43 17.86
C LYS A 355 -15.52 27.69 18.46
N VAL A 356 -14.30 28.21 18.33
CA VAL A 356 -13.05 27.59 18.82
C VAL A 356 -12.22 28.58 19.64
N LYS A 357 -11.42 28.07 20.59
CA LYS A 357 -10.62 28.88 21.52
C LYS A 357 -9.20 29.19 21.01
N PHE A 358 -8.83 28.73 19.81
CA PHE A 358 -7.49 28.93 19.24
C PHE A 358 -7.15 30.42 19.06
N ARG A 359 -5.95 30.84 19.47
CA ARG A 359 -5.46 32.23 19.33
C ARG A 359 -4.19 32.29 18.46
N GLY A 360 -4.03 33.40 17.73
CA GLY A 360 -2.86 33.66 16.87
C GLY A 360 -2.88 32.97 15.50
N LYS A 361 -1.76 33.10 14.78
CA LYS A 361 -1.46 32.35 13.55
C LYS A 361 -1.10 30.90 13.89
N TRP A 362 -1.18 30.01 12.90
CA TRP A 362 -0.64 28.66 13.04
C TRP A 362 0.85 28.73 13.39
N ARG A 363 1.27 27.84 14.29
CA ARG A 363 2.67 27.50 14.45
C ARG A 363 2.99 26.40 13.44
N GLU A 364 4.17 26.44 12.85
CA GLU A 364 4.58 25.50 11.81
C GLU A 364 5.83 24.75 12.25
N LEU A 365 5.94 23.47 11.85
CA LEU A 365 7.16 22.69 11.80
C LEU A 365 7.48 22.45 10.33
N GLY A 366 8.35 23.29 9.77
CA GLY A 366 8.67 23.27 8.34
C GLY A 366 9.63 22.14 7.94
N THR A 367 10.45 21.66 8.88
CA THR A 367 11.56 20.76 8.57
C THR A 367 11.16 19.29 8.64
N VAL A 368 11.38 18.53 7.57
CA VAL A 368 11.23 17.07 7.58
C VAL A 368 12.54 16.40 8.01
N HIS A 369 12.52 15.63 9.09
CA HIS A 369 13.71 14.95 9.64
C HIS A 369 13.73 13.44 9.38
N ARG A 370 12.63 12.90 8.84
CA ARG A 370 12.38 11.45 8.79
C ARG A 370 12.86 10.78 7.51
N LEU A 371 12.64 11.43 6.37
CA LEU A 371 12.86 10.84 5.05
C LEU A 371 14.30 11.07 4.60
N SER A 372 14.88 10.08 3.89
CA SER A 372 16.11 10.34 3.14
C SER A 372 15.83 11.37 2.03
N PRO A 373 16.83 12.16 1.61
CA PRO A 373 16.66 13.09 0.49
C PRO A 373 16.09 12.42 -0.76
N LYS A 374 16.56 11.21 -1.11
CA LYS A 374 16.05 10.42 -2.24
C LYS A 374 14.58 10.04 -2.11
N ILE A 375 14.15 9.57 -0.93
CA ILE A 375 12.74 9.20 -0.70
C ILE A 375 11.84 10.45 -0.67
N ALA A 376 12.33 11.57 -0.14
CA ALA A 376 11.60 12.82 -0.12
C ALA A 376 11.45 13.41 -1.53
N GLU A 377 12.50 13.37 -2.35
CA GLU A 377 12.45 13.73 -3.77
C GLU A 377 11.43 12.85 -4.50
N PHE A 378 11.49 11.54 -4.30
CA PHE A 378 10.52 10.59 -4.85
C PHE A 378 9.08 10.92 -4.42
N ALA A 379 8.85 11.23 -3.15
CA ALA A 379 7.52 11.62 -2.65
C ALA A 379 7.04 12.94 -3.26
N ASN A 380 7.92 13.93 -3.41
CA ASN A 380 7.62 15.20 -4.07
C ASN A 380 7.26 14.99 -5.55
N LYS A 381 8.02 14.16 -6.27
CA LYS A 381 7.72 13.80 -7.66
C LYS A 381 6.35 13.14 -7.77
N PHE A 382 6.03 12.18 -6.89
CA PHE A 382 4.71 11.54 -6.86
C PHE A 382 3.60 12.56 -6.62
N ALA A 383 3.80 13.46 -5.66
CA ALA A 383 2.85 14.53 -5.37
C ALA A 383 2.63 15.45 -6.59
N GLN A 384 3.70 15.89 -7.27
CA GLN A 384 3.60 16.74 -8.45
C GLN A 384 2.88 16.07 -9.62
N SER A 385 3.08 14.76 -9.79
CA SER A 385 2.44 14.00 -10.89
C SER A 385 0.96 13.71 -10.65
N PHE A 386 0.54 13.47 -9.39
CA PHE A 386 -0.79 12.92 -9.11
C PHE A 386 -1.65 13.73 -8.13
N LEU A 387 -1.09 14.66 -7.36
CA LEU A 387 -1.85 15.53 -6.44
C LEU A 387 -2.12 16.90 -7.08
N ARG A 388 -3.27 17.53 -6.75
CA ARG A 388 -3.70 18.80 -7.36
C ARG A 388 -2.80 19.98 -6.94
N SER A 389 -2.61 20.94 -7.86
CA SER A 389 -1.70 22.09 -7.72
C SER A 389 -2.02 22.98 -6.51
N GLY A 390 -1.04 23.15 -5.62
CA GLY A 390 -1.13 23.94 -4.38
C GLY A 390 -0.18 23.47 -3.28
N ASP A 391 0.46 22.30 -3.43
CA ASP A 391 1.32 21.70 -2.42
C ASP A 391 2.76 22.25 -2.44
N ASN A 392 3.17 22.89 -1.35
CA ASN A 392 4.57 23.28 -1.12
C ASN A 392 5.48 22.03 -1.13
N GLU A 393 6.70 22.12 -1.65
CA GLU A 393 7.68 21.02 -1.64
C GLU A 393 7.99 20.55 -0.19
N LEU A 394 8.37 19.27 0.00
CA LEU A 394 8.98 18.82 1.26
C LEU A 394 10.38 19.41 1.37
N ASP A 395 10.60 20.36 2.28
CA ASP A 395 11.92 20.92 2.58
C ASP A 395 12.68 20.00 3.55
N VAL A 396 13.76 19.37 3.05
CA VAL A 396 14.58 18.38 3.78
C VAL A 396 15.91 19.01 4.16
N SER A 397 16.10 19.35 5.44
CA SER A 397 17.31 20.06 5.88
C SER A 397 18.41 19.20 6.52
N GLN A 398 18.41 17.87 6.33
CA GLN A 398 19.52 17.03 6.81
C GLN A 398 20.01 16.01 5.79
N LYS A 399 21.28 16.16 5.40
CA LYS A 399 22.13 15.05 4.96
C LYS A 399 22.19 14.03 6.11
N THR A 400 21.36 13.00 6.04
CA THR A 400 21.55 11.82 6.88
C THR A 400 22.87 11.16 6.46
N LEU A 401 23.66 10.72 7.45
CA LEU A 401 25.05 10.20 7.32
C LEU A 401 25.21 8.93 6.46
N PHE A 402 24.20 8.52 5.68
CA PHE A 402 24.15 7.24 4.97
C PHE A 402 23.64 7.45 3.53
N ASP A 403 24.56 7.50 2.56
CA ASP A 403 24.32 7.80 1.13
C ASP A 403 23.70 6.64 0.31
N ASN A 404 23.61 5.41 0.86
CA ASN A 404 23.12 4.22 0.14
C ASN A 404 21.70 3.82 0.55
N ARG A 405 20.68 4.64 0.27
CA ARG A 405 19.28 4.30 0.56
C ARG A 405 18.44 4.31 -0.72
N GLU A 406 17.71 3.21 -0.95
CA GLU A 406 16.97 2.96 -2.18
C GLU A 406 15.46 3.19 -1.99
N ALA A 407 14.89 4.01 -2.87
CA ALA A 407 13.48 3.93 -3.22
C ALA A 407 13.42 3.12 -4.51
N VAL A 408 12.76 1.97 -4.50
CA VAL A 408 12.63 1.07 -5.65
C VAL A 408 11.16 1.01 -6.05
N TRP A 409 10.87 1.29 -7.31
CA TRP A 409 9.56 1.06 -7.89
C TRP A 409 9.63 -0.09 -8.90
N ARG A 410 8.69 -1.02 -8.81
CA ARG A 410 8.57 -2.14 -9.74
C ARG A 410 7.16 -2.15 -10.32
N ASN A 411 7.06 -2.06 -11.65
CA ASN A 411 5.81 -2.36 -12.35
C ASN A 411 5.71 -3.89 -12.49
N VAL A 412 4.69 -4.47 -11.85
CA VAL A 412 4.52 -5.91 -11.66
C VAL A 412 3.27 -6.39 -12.41
N ASP A 413 3.35 -7.57 -13.04
CA ASP A 413 2.15 -8.23 -13.57
C ASP A 413 1.22 -8.61 -12.39
N PRO A 414 -0.08 -8.28 -12.43
CA PRO A 414 -1.01 -8.65 -11.36
C PRO A 414 -1.03 -10.14 -11.00
N HIS A 415 -0.55 -11.04 -11.87
CA HIS A 415 -0.44 -12.47 -11.59
C HIS A 415 0.83 -12.85 -10.81
N ASP A 416 1.88 -12.03 -10.87
CA ASP A 416 3.21 -12.33 -10.34
C ASP A 416 3.47 -11.62 -8.99
N TRP A 417 2.46 -10.96 -8.41
CA TRP A 417 2.59 -10.16 -7.18
C TRP A 417 3.16 -10.94 -5.98
N GLN A 418 2.95 -12.26 -5.91
CA GLN A 418 3.42 -13.09 -4.81
C GLN A 418 4.95 -13.23 -4.83
N ASP A 419 5.48 -13.55 -6.01
CA ASP A 419 6.91 -13.75 -6.22
C ASP A 419 7.63 -12.41 -6.04
N GLU A 420 7.12 -11.33 -6.67
CA GLU A 420 7.69 -9.99 -6.52
C GLU A 420 7.65 -9.46 -5.09
N LEU A 421 6.58 -9.75 -4.35
CA LEU A 421 6.47 -9.37 -2.94
C LEU A 421 7.48 -10.14 -2.06
N TYR A 422 7.70 -11.42 -2.36
CA TYR A 422 8.68 -12.22 -1.64
C TYR A 422 10.12 -11.80 -1.99
N ASP A 423 10.38 -11.45 -3.23
CA ASP A 423 11.68 -10.96 -3.68
C ASP A 423 12.00 -9.60 -3.05
N ALA A 424 11.01 -8.69 -2.97
CA ALA A 424 11.15 -7.42 -2.25
C ALA A 424 11.41 -7.62 -0.75
N TYR A 425 10.76 -8.60 -0.13
CA TYR A 425 11.02 -8.96 1.27
C TYR A 425 12.42 -9.55 1.44
N SER A 426 12.82 -10.47 0.55
CA SER A 426 14.10 -11.18 0.62
C SER A 426 15.28 -10.24 0.39
N SER A 427 15.17 -9.28 -0.54
CA SER A 427 16.22 -8.28 -0.76
C SER A 427 16.48 -7.44 0.49
N LEU A 428 15.44 -7.02 1.21
CA LEU A 428 15.59 -6.30 2.49
C LEU A 428 16.24 -7.19 3.56
N ARG A 429 15.90 -8.48 3.60
CA ARG A 429 16.51 -9.46 4.51
C ARG A 429 18.00 -9.65 4.21
N ASP A 430 18.39 -9.69 2.95
CA ASP A 430 19.77 -9.83 2.50
C ASP A 430 20.60 -8.57 2.84
N MET A 431 19.97 -7.40 2.87
CA MET A 431 20.55 -6.16 3.40
C MET A 431 20.66 -6.13 4.93
N GLY A 432 20.22 -7.18 5.63
CA GLY A 432 20.30 -7.30 7.09
C GLY A 432 19.16 -6.63 7.86
N VAL A 433 18.08 -6.23 7.19
CA VAL A 433 16.89 -5.67 7.86
C VAL A 433 16.15 -6.77 8.63
N ARG A 434 15.76 -6.51 9.87
CA ARG A 434 15.00 -7.48 10.69
C ARG A 434 13.51 -7.44 10.34
N ASP A 435 12.80 -8.56 10.51
CA ASP A 435 11.35 -8.65 10.22
C ASP A 435 10.55 -7.54 10.91
N SER A 436 10.84 -7.26 12.18
CA SER A 436 10.19 -6.19 12.96
C SER A 436 10.37 -4.77 12.42
N GLU A 437 11.38 -4.58 11.56
CA GLU A 437 11.74 -3.32 10.94
C GLU A 437 11.09 -3.15 9.56
N ILE A 438 10.43 -4.19 9.05
CA ILE A 438 9.70 -4.23 7.78
C ILE A 438 8.20 -4.06 8.04
N ALA A 439 7.56 -3.19 7.25
CA ALA A 439 6.11 -3.08 7.17
C ALA A 439 5.63 -3.26 5.73
N VAL A 440 4.64 -4.13 5.53
CA VAL A 440 3.94 -4.28 4.25
C VAL A 440 2.62 -3.53 4.30
N LEU A 441 2.47 -2.54 3.43
CA LEU A 441 1.32 -1.65 3.37
C LEU A 441 0.48 -1.93 2.13
N VAL A 442 -0.82 -2.08 2.35
CA VAL A 442 -1.80 -2.34 1.29
C VAL A 442 -2.99 -1.37 1.40
N PRO A 443 -3.69 -1.04 0.31
CA PRO A 443 -4.85 -0.17 0.40
C PRO A 443 -6.06 -0.78 1.14
N THR A 444 -6.31 -2.10 1.00
CA THR A 444 -7.52 -2.75 1.55
C THR A 444 -7.26 -3.85 2.57
N ASN A 445 -8.26 -4.14 3.40
CA ASN A 445 -8.23 -5.28 4.32
C ASN A 445 -8.17 -6.63 3.58
N ASP A 446 -8.83 -6.76 2.42
CA ASP A 446 -8.84 -8.01 1.64
C ASP A 446 -7.43 -8.36 1.14
N MET A 447 -6.73 -7.39 0.56
CA MET A 447 -5.31 -7.54 0.19
C MET A 447 -4.46 -7.89 1.40
N GLY A 448 -4.72 -7.25 2.54
CA GLY A 448 -4.02 -7.49 3.78
C GLY A 448 -4.15 -8.94 4.28
N VAL A 449 -5.34 -9.53 4.17
CA VAL A 449 -5.58 -10.94 4.47
C VAL A 449 -4.77 -11.83 3.51
N LYS A 450 -4.79 -11.55 2.21
CA LYS A 450 -4.02 -12.32 1.20
C LYS A 450 -2.52 -12.29 1.48
N VAL A 451 -1.96 -11.12 1.74
CA VAL A 451 -0.54 -10.94 2.07
C VAL A 451 -0.18 -11.67 3.37
N ALA A 452 -1.02 -11.57 4.40
CA ALA A 452 -0.79 -12.26 5.66
C ALA A 452 -0.84 -13.80 5.52
N GLU A 453 -1.77 -14.33 4.72
CA GLU A 453 -1.86 -15.76 4.42
C GLU A 453 -0.66 -16.25 3.61
N PHE A 454 -0.20 -15.47 2.63
CA PHE A 454 0.99 -15.75 1.84
C PHE A 454 2.26 -15.84 2.69
N PHE A 455 2.58 -14.81 3.48
CA PHE A 455 3.77 -14.85 4.33
C PHE A 455 3.69 -15.95 5.40
N ARG A 456 2.47 -16.29 5.86
CA ARG A 456 2.25 -17.42 6.75
C ARG A 456 2.56 -18.76 6.07
N SER A 457 2.22 -18.95 4.79
CA SER A 457 2.61 -20.17 4.05
C SER A 457 4.12 -20.25 3.83
N MET A 458 4.80 -19.11 3.79
CA MET A 458 6.27 -19.01 3.74
C MET A 458 6.95 -19.10 5.11
N ASN A 459 6.21 -19.40 6.19
CA ASN A 459 6.71 -19.50 7.57
C ASN A 459 7.35 -18.20 8.11
N VAL A 460 6.99 -17.04 7.54
CA VAL A 460 7.38 -15.72 8.06
C VAL A 460 6.39 -15.29 9.13
N LYS A 461 6.91 -14.83 10.29
CA LYS A 461 6.05 -14.41 11.40
C LYS A 461 5.55 -12.99 11.19
N THR A 462 4.22 -12.84 11.12
CA THR A 462 3.58 -11.56 10.83
C THR A 462 2.68 -11.08 11.96
N ASP A 463 2.55 -9.76 12.08
CA ASP A 463 1.60 -9.05 12.92
C ASP A 463 0.66 -8.21 12.04
N HIS A 464 -0.65 -8.45 12.16
CA HIS A 464 -1.66 -7.72 11.42
C HIS A 464 -2.98 -7.61 12.20
N LEU A 465 -3.82 -6.64 11.81
CA LEU A 465 -5.13 -6.36 12.42
C LEU A 465 -6.32 -6.85 11.59
N PHE A 466 -6.06 -7.50 10.45
CA PHE A 466 -7.10 -7.99 9.56
C PHE A 466 -7.97 -9.06 10.21
N ARG A 467 -9.27 -8.98 9.97
CA ARG A 467 -10.28 -9.88 10.53
C ARG A 467 -10.78 -10.85 9.46
N LYS A 468 -10.67 -12.16 9.71
CA LYS A 468 -11.28 -13.18 8.86
C LYS A 468 -12.76 -13.30 9.24
N ASN A 469 -13.68 -13.05 8.30
CA ASN A 469 -15.14 -13.08 8.53
C ASN A 469 -15.62 -12.20 9.71
N GLY A 470 -14.97 -11.06 9.96
CA GLY A 470 -15.31 -10.15 11.07
C GLY A 470 -14.86 -10.61 12.47
N ALA A 471 -14.23 -11.78 12.60
CA ALA A 471 -13.69 -12.30 13.86
C ALA A 471 -12.25 -11.82 14.10
N GLY A 472 -11.95 -11.43 15.35
CA GLY A 472 -10.61 -10.98 15.77
C GLY A 472 -10.69 -10.04 16.98
N ASN A 473 -9.95 -10.34 18.03
CA ASN A 473 -9.88 -9.58 19.28
C ASN A 473 -8.74 -8.57 19.29
N LYS A 474 -7.65 -8.81 18.55
CA LYS A 474 -6.55 -7.84 18.46
C LYS A 474 -6.99 -6.53 17.80
N ARG A 475 -6.67 -5.39 18.41
CA ARG A 475 -6.97 -4.05 17.89
C ARG A 475 -5.76 -3.12 17.80
N VAL A 476 -4.59 -3.57 18.24
CA VAL A 476 -3.35 -2.77 18.22
C VAL A 476 -2.18 -3.67 17.85
N PHE A 477 -1.18 -3.11 17.16
CA PHE A 477 0.07 -3.81 16.85
C PHE A 477 0.86 -4.14 18.12
N VAL A 478 1.68 -5.18 18.06
CA VAL A 478 2.57 -5.59 19.16
C VAL A 478 4.01 -5.49 18.65
N SER A 479 4.86 -4.80 19.41
CA SER A 479 6.31 -4.77 19.16
C SER A 479 6.98 -6.05 19.67
N ASP A 480 6.76 -7.19 19.00
CA ASP A 480 7.28 -8.52 19.41
C ASP A 480 8.19 -9.21 18.39
N GLY A 481 8.84 -8.44 17.52
CA GLY A 481 9.81 -8.97 16.55
C GLY A 481 9.22 -9.38 15.19
N ARG A 482 7.89 -9.38 15.05
CA ARG A 482 7.18 -9.78 13.81
C ARG A 482 7.10 -8.67 12.77
N MET A 483 7.06 -9.07 11.50
CA MET A 483 6.81 -8.16 10.37
C MET A 483 5.38 -7.63 10.42
N LYS A 484 5.19 -6.33 10.25
CA LYS A 484 3.87 -5.70 10.29
C LYS A 484 3.20 -5.74 8.92
N ILE A 485 1.93 -6.11 8.86
CA ILE A 485 1.10 -6.00 7.64
C ILE A 485 -0.14 -5.18 8.00
N SER A 486 -0.40 -4.10 7.26
CA SER A 486 -1.46 -3.16 7.58
C SER A 486 -2.11 -2.56 6.35
N THR A 487 -3.37 -2.12 6.49
CA THR A 487 -3.86 -1.12 5.55
C THR A 487 -3.10 0.19 5.74
N ILE A 488 -2.95 0.97 4.67
CA ILE A 488 -2.31 2.29 4.72
C ILE A 488 -3.05 3.20 5.71
N HIS A 489 -4.38 3.22 5.68
CA HIS A 489 -5.20 3.95 6.66
C HIS A 489 -4.88 3.57 8.11
N SER A 490 -4.74 2.27 8.41
CA SER A 490 -4.46 1.79 9.77
C SER A 490 -3.01 2.01 10.20
N PHE A 491 -2.10 2.21 9.24
CA PHE A 491 -0.69 2.52 9.47
C PHE A 491 -0.40 4.03 9.48
N LYS A 492 -1.40 4.88 9.21
CA LYS A 492 -1.26 6.33 9.36
C LYS A 492 -0.80 6.68 10.78
N GLY A 493 0.21 7.55 10.86
CA GLY A 493 0.91 7.92 12.09
C GLY A 493 2.05 6.97 12.51
N TRP A 494 2.12 5.75 11.97
CA TRP A 494 3.23 4.81 12.22
C TRP A 494 4.38 4.99 11.24
N GLU A 495 5.52 4.42 11.60
CA GLU A 495 6.74 4.40 10.78
C GLU A 495 7.40 3.02 10.85
N ALA A 496 8.11 2.65 9.79
CA ALA A 496 8.98 1.47 9.76
C ALA A 496 10.32 1.82 9.10
N ARG A 497 11.40 1.09 9.42
CA ARG A 497 12.70 1.34 8.75
C ARG A 497 12.59 1.02 7.27
N SER A 498 11.93 -0.09 6.93
CA SER A 498 11.69 -0.48 5.56
C SER A 498 10.19 -0.67 5.32
N VAL A 499 9.68 -0.10 4.22
CA VAL A 499 8.28 -0.20 3.83
C VAL A 499 8.18 -0.83 2.46
N ILE A 500 7.37 -1.87 2.34
CA ILE A 500 6.93 -2.43 1.07
C ILE A 500 5.49 -2.01 0.83
N ILE A 501 5.18 -1.38 -0.31
CA ILE A 501 3.82 -0.98 -0.69
C ILE A 501 3.38 -1.86 -1.86
N TRP A 502 2.20 -2.46 -1.78
CA TRP A 502 1.58 -3.12 -2.92
C TRP A 502 0.35 -2.34 -3.39
N ILE A 503 0.44 -1.77 -4.60
CA ILE A 503 -0.65 -1.02 -5.25
C ILE A 503 -1.43 -1.99 -6.15
N PRO A 504 -2.76 -2.14 -5.97
CA PRO A 504 -3.59 -3.09 -6.71
C PRO A 504 -3.87 -2.62 -8.14
N ASP A 505 -4.14 -3.59 -9.02
CA ASP A 505 -4.47 -3.38 -10.44
C ASP A 505 -5.77 -2.63 -10.65
N ARG A 506 -6.74 -2.82 -9.75
CA ARG A 506 -8.04 -2.14 -9.76
C ARG A 506 -8.30 -1.43 -8.44
N TRP A 507 -8.87 -0.24 -8.54
CA TRP A 507 -9.30 0.55 -7.39
C TRP A 507 -10.60 1.29 -7.70
N GLY A 508 -11.60 1.18 -6.82
CA GLY A 508 -12.97 1.65 -7.10
C GLY A 508 -13.18 3.16 -7.11
N GLN A 509 -12.30 3.97 -6.49
CA GLN A 509 -12.37 5.43 -6.48
C GLN A 509 -10.97 6.02 -6.70
N GLU A 510 -10.57 6.18 -7.96
CA GLU A 510 -9.19 6.55 -8.36
C GLU A 510 -8.65 7.81 -7.68
N GLU A 511 -9.48 8.86 -7.46
CA GLU A 511 -9.04 10.13 -6.87
C GLU A 511 -8.53 10.01 -5.41
N ASN A 512 -8.94 8.99 -4.63
CA ASN A 512 -8.45 8.81 -3.26
C ASN A 512 -7.15 7.97 -3.22
N LEU A 513 -6.88 7.16 -4.25
CA LEU A 513 -5.72 6.26 -4.23
C LEU A 513 -4.39 7.03 -4.21
N ASP A 514 -4.32 8.15 -4.92
CA ASP A 514 -3.12 8.99 -4.99
C ASP A 514 -2.71 9.49 -3.60
N ALA A 515 -3.64 10.07 -2.85
CA ALA A 515 -3.40 10.56 -1.48
C ALA A 515 -3.04 9.42 -0.50
N VAL A 516 -3.65 8.25 -0.68
CA VAL A 516 -3.35 7.04 0.09
C VAL A 516 -1.92 6.57 -0.19
N ILE A 517 -1.50 6.45 -1.44
CA ILE A 517 -0.13 6.03 -1.81
C ILE A 517 0.88 7.05 -1.32
N TYR A 518 0.65 8.35 -1.52
CA TYR A 518 1.52 9.40 -1.00
C TYR A 518 1.70 9.29 0.52
N THR A 519 0.60 9.04 1.25
CA THR A 519 0.66 8.81 2.69
C THR A 519 1.54 7.60 3.03
N ALA A 520 1.45 6.51 2.26
CA ALA A 520 2.24 5.29 2.45
C ALA A 520 3.74 5.51 2.17
N ILE A 521 4.10 6.25 1.11
CA ILE A 521 5.48 6.59 0.74
C ILE A 521 6.19 7.27 1.92
N THR A 522 5.50 8.15 2.62
CA THR A 522 6.06 8.93 3.74
C THR A 522 6.14 8.16 5.07
N ARG A 523 5.86 6.84 5.09
CA ARG A 523 5.91 5.98 6.29
C ARG A 523 7.25 5.29 6.52
N THR A 524 8.19 5.36 5.56
CA THR A 524 9.51 4.74 5.70
C THR A 524 10.53 5.66 6.35
N LEU A 525 11.55 5.09 7.00
CA LEU A 525 12.73 5.79 7.50
C LEU A 525 13.97 5.58 6.60
N GLU A 526 14.08 4.42 5.95
CA GLU A 526 15.31 4.00 5.27
C GLU A 526 15.06 3.46 3.86
N ASN A 527 14.29 2.37 3.73
CA ASN A 527 14.11 1.69 2.45
C ASN A 527 12.64 1.73 2.03
N LEU A 528 12.38 1.99 0.75
CA LEU A 528 11.04 2.00 0.18
C LEU A 528 11.02 1.09 -1.03
N ILE A 529 10.15 0.08 -1.05
CA ILE A 529 9.89 -0.73 -2.23
C ILE A 529 8.41 -0.62 -2.57
N ILE A 530 8.09 -0.26 -3.81
CA ILE A 530 6.71 -0.14 -4.29
C ILE A 530 6.50 -1.12 -5.43
N LEU A 531 5.52 -2.00 -5.25
CA LEU A 531 5.06 -2.95 -6.25
C LEU A 531 3.78 -2.38 -6.85
N ASN A 532 3.89 -1.81 -8.05
CA ASN A 532 2.78 -1.25 -8.77
C ASN A 532 2.18 -2.27 -9.73
N THR A 533 0.92 -2.62 -9.54
CA THR A 533 0.13 -3.39 -10.52
C THR A 533 -0.93 -2.53 -11.21
N ASN A 534 -1.04 -1.25 -10.84
CA ASN A 534 -2.06 -0.33 -11.33
C ASN A 534 -1.61 0.41 -12.59
N GLU A 535 -2.50 0.46 -13.57
CA GLU A 535 -2.23 1.12 -14.86
C GLU A 535 -1.99 2.63 -14.73
N ARG A 536 -2.67 3.28 -13.78
CA ARG A 536 -2.59 4.72 -13.54
C ARG A 536 -1.17 5.21 -13.27
N TYR A 537 -0.35 4.38 -12.61
CA TYR A 537 1.00 4.77 -12.18
C TYR A 537 2.11 4.13 -12.99
N LEU A 538 1.79 3.44 -14.10
CA LEU A 538 2.81 2.76 -14.91
C LEU A 538 3.92 3.72 -15.31
N GLU A 539 3.56 4.90 -15.83
CA GLU A 539 4.50 5.90 -16.36
C GLU A 539 5.24 6.69 -15.28
N PHE A 540 4.88 6.55 -14.00
CA PHE A 540 5.38 7.42 -12.93
C PHE A 540 6.88 7.29 -12.69
N TYR A 541 7.37 6.08 -12.46
CA TYR A 541 8.79 5.84 -12.16
C TYR A 541 9.60 5.41 -13.37
N GLU A 542 8.95 5.35 -14.53
CA GLU A 542 9.57 4.94 -15.77
C GLU A 542 10.42 6.04 -16.40
N ASN A 543 10.39 7.26 -15.85
CA ASN A 543 11.12 8.45 -16.31
C ASN A 543 12.38 8.78 -15.48
N ASP A 544 12.67 8.09 -14.38
CA ASP A 544 13.64 8.55 -13.36
C ASP A 544 14.68 7.50 -12.93
N GLU A 545 14.94 6.52 -13.79
CA GLU A 545 16.29 5.97 -13.82
C GLU A 545 17.11 6.91 -14.68
N ASP A 546 18.04 7.64 -14.06
CA ASP A 546 19.32 7.92 -14.70
C ASP A 546 19.84 6.56 -15.19
N VAL A 547 19.46 6.18 -16.41
CA VAL A 547 20.05 5.01 -17.03
C VAL A 547 21.50 5.40 -17.20
N GLU A 548 22.37 4.86 -16.34
CA GLU A 548 23.80 4.94 -16.55
C GLU A 548 24.02 4.41 -17.97
N ILE A 549 24.31 5.31 -18.92
CA ILE A 549 24.67 4.93 -20.27
C ILE A 549 25.92 4.09 -20.09
N PRO A 550 25.86 2.77 -20.34
CA PRO A 550 26.97 1.92 -19.98
C PRO A 550 28.18 2.37 -20.82
N ASP A 551 29.30 2.66 -20.16
CA ASP A 551 30.55 3.08 -20.82
C ASP A 551 31.24 1.86 -21.45
N ILE A 552 30.59 1.32 -22.48
CA ILE A 552 31.05 0.16 -23.23
C ILE A 552 32.07 0.66 -24.25
N THR A 553 33.32 0.22 -24.11
CA THR A 553 34.45 0.63 -24.96
C THR A 553 34.88 -0.45 -25.96
N GLU A 554 34.36 -1.67 -25.84
CA GLU A 554 34.59 -2.78 -26.78
C GLU A 554 33.25 -3.45 -27.13
N ASP A 555 32.92 -3.46 -28.42
CA ASP A 555 32.78 -4.69 -29.19
C ASP A 555 32.22 -4.36 -30.57
N GLU A 556 32.99 -4.72 -31.60
CA GLU A 556 32.47 -4.80 -32.95
C GLU A 556 31.46 -5.96 -33.05
N MET A 557 30.61 -5.88 -34.05
CA MET A 557 29.59 -6.88 -34.31
C MET A 557 30.21 -8.27 -34.45
N ASP A 558 29.75 -9.23 -33.65
CA ASP A 558 30.26 -10.59 -33.73
C ASP A 558 29.64 -11.35 -34.93
N PRO A 559 30.35 -12.37 -35.48
CA PRO A 559 29.84 -13.16 -36.60
C PRO A 559 28.49 -13.84 -36.33
N GLU A 560 28.19 -14.12 -35.06
CA GLU A 560 26.95 -14.78 -34.64
C GLU A 560 25.74 -13.84 -34.76
N LEU A 561 25.93 -12.53 -34.61
CA LEU A 561 24.89 -11.53 -34.84
C LEU A 561 24.65 -11.33 -36.34
N GLU A 562 25.70 -11.35 -37.16
CA GLU A 562 25.57 -11.28 -38.63
C GLU A 562 24.78 -12.46 -39.19
N GLU A 563 25.09 -13.69 -38.75
CA GLU A 563 24.35 -14.89 -39.14
C GLU A 563 22.88 -14.82 -38.71
N TRP A 564 22.60 -14.30 -37.50
CA TRP A 564 21.25 -14.13 -37.00
C TRP A 564 20.45 -13.12 -37.84
N ILE A 565 21.06 -12.03 -38.28
CA ILE A 565 20.39 -10.99 -39.09
C ILE A 565 19.91 -11.54 -40.43
N GLU A 566 20.64 -12.49 -41.03
CA GLU A 566 20.19 -13.17 -42.25
C GLU A 566 18.98 -14.10 -42.03
N THR A 567 18.62 -14.39 -40.78
CA THR A 567 17.39 -15.12 -40.44
C THR A 567 16.16 -14.21 -40.26
N LEU A 568 16.36 -12.89 -40.19
CA LEU A 568 15.30 -11.93 -39.92
C LEU A 568 14.45 -11.60 -41.16
N PRO A 569 13.21 -11.12 -40.95
CA PRO A 569 12.39 -10.56 -42.01
C PRO A 569 13.08 -9.39 -42.72
N TYR A 570 12.96 -9.33 -44.05
CA TYR A 570 13.58 -8.28 -44.87
C TYR A 570 13.31 -6.84 -44.37
N PRO A 571 12.09 -6.48 -43.92
CA PRO A 571 11.80 -5.15 -43.38
C PRO A 571 12.72 -4.71 -42.23
N LEU A 572 13.20 -5.66 -41.42
CA LEU A 572 14.06 -5.40 -40.27
C LEU A 572 15.54 -5.61 -40.63
N ALA A 573 15.86 -6.70 -41.32
CA ALA A 573 17.22 -7.08 -41.68
C ALA A 573 17.89 -6.03 -42.58
N SER A 574 17.14 -5.43 -43.52
CA SER A 574 17.64 -4.40 -44.43
C SER A 574 18.09 -3.12 -43.69
N ILE A 575 17.38 -2.73 -42.62
CA ILE A 575 17.72 -1.53 -41.84
C ILE A 575 19.01 -1.75 -41.05
N ILE A 576 19.14 -2.93 -40.41
CA ILE A 576 20.37 -3.26 -39.70
C ILE A 576 21.53 -3.32 -40.70
N TRP A 577 21.35 -3.96 -41.86
CA TRP A 577 22.38 -4.03 -42.90
C TRP A 577 22.87 -2.65 -43.37
N GLU A 578 21.97 -1.70 -43.62
CA GLU A 578 22.37 -0.32 -43.96
C GLU A 578 23.18 0.36 -42.85
N SER A 579 22.90 0.06 -41.58
CA SER A 579 23.71 0.55 -40.46
C SER A 579 25.15 0.01 -40.49
N MET A 580 25.38 -1.16 -41.12
CA MET A 580 26.70 -1.80 -41.18
C MET A 580 27.55 -1.27 -42.34
N THR A 581 26.91 -1.01 -43.49
CA THR A 581 27.60 -0.63 -44.73
C THR A 581 28.06 0.82 -44.74
N ILE A 582 27.41 1.68 -43.95
CA ILE A 582 27.76 3.09 -43.83
C ILE A 582 29.00 3.28 -42.95
N THR A 583 29.85 4.24 -43.30
CA THR A 583 31.13 4.51 -42.60
C THR A 583 31.00 5.43 -41.38
N SER A 584 30.08 6.39 -41.38
CA SER A 584 29.91 7.37 -40.28
C SER A 584 29.05 6.82 -39.15
N TYR A 585 29.56 6.87 -37.91
CA TYR A 585 28.86 6.38 -36.71
C TYR A 585 27.58 7.15 -36.42
N GLU A 586 27.53 8.46 -36.68
CA GLU A 586 26.30 9.26 -36.57
C GLU A 586 25.18 8.63 -37.40
N SER A 587 25.48 8.25 -38.64
CA SER A 587 24.51 7.60 -39.50
C SER A 587 24.19 6.19 -39.01
N ARG A 588 25.17 5.40 -38.57
CA ARG A 588 24.93 4.06 -38.03
C ARG A 588 23.96 4.07 -36.84
N VAL A 589 24.17 5.00 -35.90
CA VAL A 589 23.29 5.20 -34.73
C VAL A 589 21.87 5.53 -35.18
N ARG A 590 21.70 6.43 -36.14
CA ARG A 590 20.38 6.78 -36.69
C ARG A 590 19.68 5.57 -37.33
N TYR A 591 20.39 4.75 -38.10
CA TYR A 591 19.81 3.53 -38.67
C TYR A 591 19.41 2.51 -37.60
N LEU A 592 20.20 2.33 -36.54
CA LEU A 592 19.83 1.45 -35.44
C LEU A 592 18.61 1.99 -34.68
N ILE A 593 18.49 3.29 -34.45
CA ILE A 593 17.27 3.89 -33.86
C ILE A 593 16.06 3.62 -34.76
N HIS A 594 16.16 3.82 -36.08
CA HIS A 594 15.10 3.46 -37.01
C HIS A 594 14.77 1.97 -36.98
N PHE A 595 15.77 1.09 -36.79
CA PHE A 595 15.54 -0.34 -36.63
C PHE A 595 14.69 -0.63 -35.39
N PHE A 596 14.98 -0.03 -34.22
CA PHE A 596 14.18 -0.26 -33.02
C PHE A 596 12.75 0.30 -33.14
N GLU A 597 12.58 1.44 -33.81
CA GLU A 597 11.26 1.96 -34.14
C GLU A 597 10.49 1.02 -35.08
N ALA A 598 11.13 0.58 -36.17
CA ALA A 598 10.59 -0.41 -37.09
C ALA A 598 10.29 -1.74 -36.40
N LEU A 599 11.10 -2.16 -35.42
CA LEU A 599 10.90 -3.38 -34.63
C LEU A 599 9.64 -3.28 -33.77
N ALA A 600 9.40 -2.11 -33.15
CA ALA A 600 8.20 -1.87 -32.36
C ALA A 600 6.94 -1.97 -33.24
N GLU A 601 6.93 -1.26 -34.37
CA GLU A 601 5.83 -1.27 -35.34
C GLU A 601 5.63 -2.67 -35.96
N PHE A 602 6.70 -3.36 -36.33
CA PHE A 602 6.67 -4.69 -36.91
C PHE A 602 6.04 -5.72 -35.96
N ASN A 603 6.48 -5.75 -34.71
CA ASN A 603 5.94 -6.70 -33.73
C ASN A 603 4.50 -6.36 -33.38
N PHE A 604 4.16 -5.07 -33.28
CA PHE A 604 2.79 -4.64 -33.07
C PHE A 604 1.90 -5.11 -34.23
N ASN A 605 2.32 -4.87 -35.47
CA ASN A 605 1.62 -5.30 -36.67
C ASN A 605 1.39 -6.83 -36.64
N LEU A 606 2.43 -7.61 -36.34
CA LEU A 606 2.36 -9.06 -36.30
C LEU A 606 1.36 -9.58 -35.26
N ILE A 607 1.41 -9.05 -34.04
CA ILE A 607 0.51 -9.44 -32.95
C ILE A 607 -0.93 -9.04 -33.28
N MET A 608 -1.12 -7.79 -33.72
CA MET A 608 -2.45 -7.27 -34.03
C MET A 608 -3.09 -7.99 -35.19
N SER A 609 -2.32 -8.30 -36.24
CA SER A 609 -2.81 -9.10 -37.38
C SER A 609 -3.40 -10.43 -36.92
N GLY A 610 -2.77 -11.09 -35.94
CA GLY A 610 -3.28 -12.32 -35.36
C GLY A 610 -4.50 -12.09 -34.48
N LEU A 611 -4.44 -11.14 -33.54
CA LEU A 611 -5.53 -10.85 -32.59
C LEU A 611 -6.80 -10.31 -33.29
N SER A 612 -6.65 -9.53 -34.37
CA SER A 612 -7.76 -8.92 -35.12
C SER A 612 -8.27 -9.79 -36.28
N SER A 613 -7.72 -10.99 -36.48
CA SER A 613 -8.16 -11.88 -37.56
C SER A 613 -9.56 -12.46 -37.37
N ASP A 614 -10.09 -12.39 -36.15
CA ASP A 614 -11.45 -12.78 -35.75
C ASP A 614 -12.06 -11.60 -34.98
N GLU A 615 -12.92 -10.84 -35.65
CA GLU A 615 -13.50 -9.58 -35.15
C GLU A 615 -14.31 -9.80 -33.86
N PHE A 616 -15.09 -10.88 -33.80
CA PHE A 616 -15.87 -11.22 -32.60
C PHE A 616 -14.97 -11.58 -31.42
N PHE A 617 -13.89 -12.32 -31.67
CA PHE A 617 -12.90 -12.63 -30.64
C PHE A 617 -12.18 -11.37 -30.15
N PHE A 618 -11.80 -10.47 -31.05
CA PHE A 618 -11.16 -9.21 -30.70
C PHE A 618 -12.05 -8.35 -29.80
N ASP A 619 -13.31 -8.18 -30.16
CA ASP A 619 -14.27 -7.37 -29.41
C ASP A 619 -14.53 -7.92 -28.01
N MET A 620 -14.65 -9.24 -27.88
CA MET A 620 -14.93 -9.88 -26.61
C MET A 620 -13.75 -9.86 -25.63
N ARG A 621 -12.50 -9.92 -26.13
CA ARG A 621 -11.33 -10.25 -25.28
C ARG A 621 -10.15 -9.30 -25.37
N VAL A 622 -10.06 -8.50 -26.42
CA VAL A 622 -8.87 -7.69 -26.70
C VAL A 622 -9.19 -6.19 -26.67
N ARG A 623 -10.36 -5.78 -27.18
CA ARG A 623 -10.76 -4.38 -27.34
C ARG A 623 -10.60 -3.54 -26.07
N GLU A 624 -11.00 -4.06 -24.91
CA GLU A 624 -10.90 -3.33 -23.62
C GLU A 624 -9.45 -2.97 -23.25
N THR A 625 -8.45 -3.75 -23.64
CA THR A 625 -7.03 -3.49 -23.31
C THR A 625 -6.48 -2.24 -24.00
N PHE A 626 -7.14 -1.79 -25.07
CA PHE A 626 -6.80 -0.57 -25.81
C PHE A 626 -7.65 0.64 -25.39
N GLY A 627 -8.51 0.50 -24.36
CA GLY A 627 -9.30 1.59 -23.81
C GLY A 627 -8.45 2.72 -23.20
N GLY A 628 -8.88 3.97 -23.41
CA GLY A 628 -8.23 5.17 -22.87
C GLY A 628 -6.97 5.66 -23.62
N VAL A 629 -6.56 5.01 -24.71
CA VAL A 629 -5.43 5.49 -25.54
C VAL A 629 -5.93 6.57 -26.50
N LYS A 630 -5.35 7.77 -26.43
CA LYS A 630 -5.59 8.79 -27.47
C LYS A 630 -5.05 8.26 -28.80
N ASN A 631 -5.94 7.95 -29.74
CA ASN A 631 -5.50 7.48 -31.06
C ASN A 631 -4.66 8.57 -31.73
N ASN A 632 -3.43 8.23 -32.02
CA ASN A 632 -2.47 9.12 -32.66
C ASN A 632 -1.84 8.44 -33.89
N LEU A 633 -2.55 7.49 -34.49
CA LEU A 633 -2.12 6.85 -35.75
C LEU A 633 -2.04 7.85 -36.91
N GLU A 634 -2.61 9.03 -36.79
CA GLU A 634 -2.39 10.12 -37.75
C GLU A 634 -0.93 10.59 -37.74
N ARG A 635 -0.26 10.56 -36.58
CA ARG A 635 1.15 10.96 -36.39
C ARG A 635 1.83 10.05 -35.37
N PRO A 636 2.08 8.77 -35.72
CA PRO A 636 2.69 7.82 -34.81
C PRO A 636 4.15 8.22 -34.56
N THR A 637 4.60 8.04 -33.32
CA THR A 637 6.00 8.24 -32.92
C THR A 637 6.58 6.92 -32.40
N PHE A 638 7.90 6.80 -32.32
CA PHE A 638 8.54 5.65 -31.70
C PHE A 638 7.97 5.32 -30.28
N GLY A 639 7.74 6.34 -29.45
CA GLY A 639 7.12 6.15 -28.14
C GLY A 639 5.68 5.62 -28.23
N TYR A 640 4.91 6.10 -29.19
CA TYR A 640 3.55 5.62 -29.44
C TYR A 640 3.53 4.16 -29.89
N TRP A 641 4.39 3.76 -30.84
CA TRP A 641 4.52 2.36 -31.27
C TRP A 641 4.93 1.44 -30.13
N THR A 642 5.87 1.88 -29.28
CA THR A 642 6.30 1.13 -28.10
C THR A 642 5.16 0.91 -27.11
N ALA A 643 4.34 1.93 -26.85
CA ALA A 643 3.18 1.84 -25.99
C ALA A 643 2.09 0.91 -26.56
N LEU A 644 1.82 0.98 -27.86
CA LEU A 644 0.88 0.09 -28.54
C LEU A 644 1.34 -1.36 -28.51
N LEU A 645 2.64 -1.62 -28.76
CA LEU A 645 3.22 -2.95 -28.67
C LEU A 645 3.08 -3.55 -27.26
N PHE A 646 3.36 -2.75 -26.22
CA PHE A 646 3.21 -3.20 -24.83
C PHE A 646 1.80 -3.71 -24.53
N ARG A 647 0.77 -2.95 -24.96
CA ARG A 647 -0.63 -3.35 -24.81
C ARG A 647 -0.95 -4.62 -25.62
N ALA A 648 -0.49 -4.70 -26.86
CA ALA A 648 -0.68 -5.87 -27.71
C ALA A 648 -0.06 -7.15 -27.10
N ILE A 649 1.15 -7.06 -26.56
CA ILE A 649 1.82 -8.17 -25.86
C ILE A 649 1.03 -8.59 -24.62
N ARG A 650 0.53 -7.62 -23.84
CA ARG A 650 -0.30 -7.90 -22.68
C ARG A 650 -1.59 -8.62 -23.05
N SER A 651 -2.30 -8.15 -24.08
CA SER A 651 -3.50 -8.84 -24.59
C SER A 651 -3.19 -10.25 -25.05
N LEU A 652 -2.08 -10.45 -25.78
CA LEU A 652 -1.66 -11.77 -26.23
C LEU A 652 -1.37 -12.70 -25.05
N ARG A 653 -0.62 -12.25 -24.04
CA ARG A 653 -0.34 -13.02 -22.80
C ARG A 653 -1.60 -13.40 -22.06
N MET A 654 -2.51 -12.43 -21.86
CA MET A 654 -3.78 -12.67 -21.17
C MET A 654 -4.58 -13.80 -21.84
N VAL A 655 -4.69 -13.76 -23.16
CA VAL A 655 -5.40 -14.78 -23.94
C VAL A 655 -4.67 -16.12 -23.94
N LEU A 656 -3.34 -16.13 -23.99
CA LEU A 656 -2.54 -17.36 -23.94
C LEU A 656 -2.66 -18.07 -22.59
N ASN A 657 -2.95 -17.34 -21.51
CA ASN A 657 -3.19 -17.87 -20.18
C ASN A 657 -4.66 -18.30 -19.95
N ASP A 658 -5.59 -17.90 -20.83
CA ASP A 658 -6.98 -18.33 -20.79
C ASP A 658 -7.15 -19.76 -21.34
N ARG A 659 -7.52 -20.71 -20.47
CA ARG A 659 -7.72 -22.13 -20.83
C ARG A 659 -8.74 -22.33 -21.96
N TYR A 660 -9.72 -21.44 -22.11
CA TYR A 660 -10.79 -21.60 -23.10
C TYR A 660 -10.39 -21.01 -24.46
N HIS A 661 -9.66 -19.88 -24.47
CA HIS A 661 -9.40 -19.11 -25.69
C HIS A 661 -7.99 -19.30 -26.27
N LYS A 662 -7.04 -19.89 -25.54
CA LYS A 662 -5.67 -20.15 -26.01
C LYS A 662 -5.61 -20.88 -27.36
N ASN A 663 -6.50 -21.84 -27.59
CA ASN A 663 -6.54 -22.59 -28.84
C ASN A 663 -7.13 -21.78 -30.01
N GLN A 664 -8.02 -20.84 -29.73
CA GLN A 664 -8.59 -19.95 -30.74
C GLN A 664 -7.52 -18.98 -31.24
N VAL A 665 -6.82 -18.29 -30.33
CA VAL A 665 -5.75 -17.36 -30.72
C VAL A 665 -4.63 -18.07 -31.47
N ARG A 666 -4.21 -19.27 -31.06
CA ARG A 666 -3.21 -20.05 -31.81
C ARG A 666 -3.66 -20.34 -33.24
N LYS A 667 -4.95 -20.63 -33.47
CA LYS A 667 -5.49 -20.84 -34.83
C LYS A 667 -5.43 -19.56 -35.67
N SER A 668 -5.69 -18.40 -35.06
CA SER A 668 -5.64 -17.09 -35.71
C SER A 668 -4.24 -16.74 -36.23
N PHE A 669 -3.18 -17.12 -35.52
CA PHE A 669 -1.78 -16.98 -35.97
C PHE A 669 -1.32 -18.09 -36.95
N GLY A 670 -2.22 -18.95 -37.44
CA GLY A 670 -1.86 -20.05 -38.35
C GLY A 670 -1.30 -21.31 -37.65
N LYS A 671 -1.52 -21.45 -36.33
CA LYS A 671 -0.94 -22.48 -35.45
C LYS A 671 0.60 -22.48 -35.50
N PRO A 672 1.23 -21.37 -35.10
CA PRO A 672 2.68 -21.29 -35.03
C PRO A 672 3.21 -22.26 -33.97
N ASP A 673 4.52 -22.52 -34.01
CA ASP A 673 5.20 -23.28 -32.97
C ASP A 673 5.16 -22.51 -31.64
N ASP A 674 5.22 -23.23 -30.52
CA ASP A 674 5.09 -22.62 -29.19
C ASP A 674 6.20 -21.61 -28.90
N ASP A 675 7.42 -21.87 -29.37
CA ASP A 675 8.56 -20.95 -29.22
C ASP A 675 8.28 -19.60 -29.91
N PHE A 676 7.64 -19.62 -31.09
CA PHE A 676 7.31 -18.41 -31.84
C PHE A 676 6.30 -17.54 -31.09
N ILE A 677 5.17 -18.12 -30.65
CA ILE A 677 4.13 -17.33 -29.99
C ILE A 677 4.56 -16.85 -28.60
N ASN A 678 5.40 -17.62 -27.90
CA ASN A 678 5.96 -17.21 -26.61
C ASN A 678 6.99 -16.09 -26.76
N ALA A 679 7.84 -16.13 -27.80
CA ALA A 679 8.77 -15.04 -28.10
C ALA A 679 8.03 -13.73 -28.42
N LEU A 680 6.95 -13.79 -29.21
CA LEU A 680 6.09 -12.61 -29.46
C LEU A 680 5.41 -12.08 -28.19
N ALA A 681 5.08 -12.96 -27.24
CA ALA A 681 4.45 -12.60 -25.98
C ALA A 681 5.46 -12.21 -24.88
N ASN A 682 6.75 -12.13 -25.18
CA ASN A 682 7.80 -11.86 -24.19
C ASN A 682 7.81 -10.39 -23.75
N SER A 683 7.64 -10.15 -22.44
CA SER A 683 7.61 -8.78 -21.88
C SER A 683 8.97 -8.07 -21.87
N LYS A 684 10.08 -8.75 -22.13
CA LYS A 684 11.40 -8.13 -22.20
C LYS A 684 11.56 -7.23 -23.43
N LEU A 685 10.88 -7.53 -24.55
CA LEU A 685 11.02 -6.75 -25.78
C LEU A 685 10.57 -5.28 -25.61
N PRO A 686 9.39 -4.98 -25.04
CA PRO A 686 9.02 -3.60 -24.72
C PRO A 686 9.99 -2.86 -23.80
N VAL A 687 10.63 -3.57 -22.87
CA VAL A 687 11.64 -2.99 -21.96
C VAL A 687 12.87 -2.55 -22.74
N ILE A 688 13.39 -3.40 -23.63
CA ILE A 688 14.52 -3.06 -24.52
C ILE A 688 14.19 -1.83 -25.39
N LEU A 689 13.03 -1.82 -26.03
CA LEU A 689 12.58 -0.70 -26.87
C LEU A 689 12.46 0.61 -26.08
N LYS A 690 12.00 0.52 -24.84
CA LYS A 690 11.91 1.67 -23.93
C LYS A 690 13.27 2.20 -23.53
N ASN A 691 14.26 1.34 -23.27
CA ASN A 691 15.63 1.76 -23.00
C ASN A 691 16.20 2.54 -24.19
N VAL A 692 16.01 2.02 -25.41
CA VAL A 692 16.45 2.71 -26.64
C VAL A 692 15.74 4.05 -26.82
N LEU A 693 14.43 4.14 -26.53
CA LEU A 693 13.69 5.40 -26.58
C LEU A 693 14.26 6.42 -25.59
N LYS A 694 14.62 6.00 -24.37
CA LYS A 694 15.30 6.86 -23.38
C LYS A 694 16.64 7.34 -23.89
N TYR A 695 17.48 6.45 -24.41
CA TYR A 695 18.78 6.82 -24.99
C TYR A 695 18.62 7.86 -26.09
N ARG A 696 17.71 7.64 -27.03
CA ARG A 696 17.40 8.58 -28.10
C ARG A 696 17.01 9.96 -27.55
N ASN A 697 16.07 10.01 -26.60
CA ASN A 697 15.59 11.26 -26.04
C ASN A 697 16.70 12.04 -25.32
N VAL A 698 17.56 11.35 -24.57
CA VAL A 698 18.74 11.95 -23.93
C VAL A 698 19.71 12.47 -24.98
N TRP A 699 20.06 11.66 -25.97
CA TRP A 699 21.02 12.00 -27.02
C TRP A 699 20.56 13.14 -27.94
N GLU A 700 19.26 13.28 -28.20
CA GLU A 700 18.66 14.38 -28.96
C GLU A 700 18.50 15.66 -28.12
N GLY A 701 18.29 15.54 -26.80
CA GLY A 701 18.14 16.67 -25.88
C GLY A 701 19.44 17.45 -25.61
N HIS A 702 20.60 16.81 -25.77
CA HIS A 702 21.90 17.47 -25.74
C HIS A 702 22.14 18.21 -27.07
N GLY A 703 21.74 19.49 -27.13
CA GLY A 703 21.73 20.34 -28.34
C GLY A 703 23.03 20.58 -29.16
N PRO A 704 24.26 20.18 -28.78
CA PRO A 704 25.41 20.27 -29.69
C PRO A 704 25.74 18.94 -30.41
N ARG A 705 26.28 19.05 -31.65
CA ARG A 705 26.95 17.93 -32.33
C ARG A 705 28.06 17.37 -31.45
N VAL A 706 28.03 16.07 -31.20
CA VAL A 706 29.05 15.35 -30.43
C VAL A 706 30.17 14.83 -31.34
N SER A 707 31.28 14.39 -30.75
CA SER A 707 32.41 13.82 -31.49
C SER A 707 32.08 12.46 -32.12
N GLU A 708 32.85 12.04 -33.12
CA GLU A 708 32.71 10.70 -33.72
C GLU A 708 32.95 9.57 -32.69
N ASP A 709 33.84 9.80 -31.71
CA ASP A 709 34.08 8.88 -30.60
C ASP A 709 32.84 8.71 -29.72
N GLU A 710 32.08 9.78 -29.49
CA GLU A 710 30.82 9.72 -28.74
C GLU A 710 29.75 8.96 -29.54
N TYR A 711 29.64 9.17 -30.85
CA TYR A 711 28.74 8.37 -31.70
C TYR A 711 29.15 6.89 -31.75
N ARG A 712 30.45 6.57 -31.68
CA ARG A 712 30.93 5.20 -31.54
C ARG A 712 30.45 4.57 -30.23
N LYS A 713 30.52 5.28 -29.11
CA LYS A 713 29.97 4.79 -27.82
C LYS A 713 28.46 4.55 -27.90
N ARG A 714 27.70 5.50 -28.45
CA ARG A 714 26.25 5.37 -28.67
C ARG A 714 25.91 4.16 -29.54
N TYR A 715 26.71 3.91 -30.57
CA TYR A 715 26.56 2.73 -31.42
C TYR A 715 26.77 1.43 -30.65
N SER A 716 27.82 1.34 -29.82
CA SER A 716 28.07 0.17 -28.96
C SER A 716 26.92 -0.10 -27.99
N VAL A 717 26.33 0.93 -27.40
CA VAL A 717 25.12 0.80 -26.54
C VAL A 717 23.97 0.18 -27.32
N LEU A 718 23.69 0.69 -28.53
CA LEU A 718 22.60 0.16 -29.38
C LEU A 718 22.87 -1.28 -29.87
N ILE A 719 24.13 -1.66 -30.10
CA ILE A 719 24.49 -3.05 -30.41
C ILE A 719 24.25 -3.97 -29.20
N GLY A 720 24.52 -3.49 -27.97
CA GLY A 720 24.15 -4.21 -26.75
C GLY A 720 22.65 -4.49 -26.67
N GLU A 721 21.82 -3.49 -26.94
CA GLU A 721 20.37 -3.68 -27.01
C GLU A 721 19.93 -4.58 -28.17
N LEU A 722 20.64 -4.56 -29.31
CA LEU A 722 20.37 -5.46 -30.43
C LEU A 722 20.64 -6.93 -30.05
N ARG A 723 21.67 -7.20 -29.22
CA ARG A 723 21.91 -8.54 -28.65
C ARG A 723 20.79 -8.94 -27.69
N ASN A 724 20.31 -8.03 -26.85
CA ASN A 724 19.14 -8.30 -26.00
C ASN A 724 17.90 -8.64 -26.84
N VAL A 725 17.71 -8.00 -27.99
CA VAL A 725 16.65 -8.36 -28.95
C VAL A 725 16.88 -9.78 -29.49
N LYS A 726 18.10 -10.13 -29.89
CA LYS A 726 18.44 -11.50 -30.33
C LYS A 726 18.13 -12.54 -29.27
N ASP A 727 18.40 -12.28 -28.00
CA ASP A 727 18.09 -13.20 -26.89
C ASP A 727 16.58 -13.42 -26.70
N VAL A 728 15.77 -12.40 -27.01
CA VAL A 728 14.31 -12.47 -26.89
C VAL A 728 13.67 -13.12 -28.11
N ILE A 729 14.10 -12.73 -29.31
CA ILE A 729 13.50 -13.18 -30.58
C ILE A 729 14.07 -14.54 -31.01
N GLY A 730 15.35 -14.81 -30.77
CA GLY A 730 16.02 -16.04 -31.19
C GLY A 730 15.91 -16.28 -32.69
N ASP A 731 15.80 -17.55 -33.08
CA ASP A 731 15.73 -18.02 -34.47
C ASP A 731 14.29 -18.31 -34.94
N ILE A 732 13.29 -17.70 -34.28
CA ILE A 732 11.85 -18.02 -34.48
C ILE A 732 11.39 -17.84 -35.93
N TYR A 733 12.06 -16.99 -36.71
CA TYR A 733 11.74 -16.72 -38.11
C TYR A 733 12.32 -17.75 -39.10
N THR A 734 13.15 -18.70 -38.65
CA THR A 734 13.69 -19.76 -39.52
C THR A 734 12.59 -20.67 -40.07
N ARG A 735 11.59 -20.98 -39.24
CA ARG A 735 10.43 -21.84 -39.58
C ARG A 735 9.18 -21.07 -39.96
N ASN A 736 8.99 -19.88 -39.39
CA ASN A 736 7.83 -19.02 -39.62
C ASN A 736 8.31 -17.69 -40.22
N PHE A 737 8.23 -17.53 -41.54
CA PHE A 737 8.87 -16.43 -42.25
C PHE A 737 7.89 -15.66 -43.12
N LEU A 738 8.28 -14.44 -43.50
CA LEU A 738 7.48 -13.61 -44.37
C LEU A 738 7.55 -14.06 -45.82
N VAL A 739 6.42 -13.99 -46.50
CA VAL A 739 6.27 -14.32 -47.92
C VAL A 739 5.37 -13.33 -48.62
N ILE A 740 5.63 -13.12 -49.91
CA ILE A 740 4.79 -12.35 -50.83
C ILE A 740 4.36 -13.28 -51.97
N PRO A 741 3.07 -13.65 -52.09
CA PRO A 741 2.59 -14.52 -53.17
C PRO A 741 2.83 -13.90 -54.54
N SER A 742 3.11 -14.73 -55.55
CA SER A 742 3.34 -14.27 -56.93
C SER A 742 2.37 -14.91 -57.91
N GLU A 743 2.36 -16.24 -58.00
CA GLU A 743 1.46 -17.00 -58.88
C GLU A 743 0.75 -18.08 -58.06
N GLY A 744 -0.55 -18.28 -58.30
CA GLY A 744 -1.37 -19.24 -57.59
C GLY A 744 -2.24 -20.08 -58.53
N ILE A 745 -2.37 -21.37 -58.25
CA ILE A 745 -3.28 -22.30 -58.96
C ILE A 745 -4.15 -23.01 -57.92
N LEU A 746 -5.45 -23.11 -58.19
CA LEU A 746 -6.36 -23.94 -57.42
C LEU A 746 -6.35 -25.36 -58.00
N ASP A 747 -5.86 -26.33 -57.23
CA ASP A 747 -5.84 -27.75 -57.62
C ASP A 747 -6.39 -28.62 -56.48
N GLY A 748 -7.41 -29.42 -56.78
CA GLY A 748 -8.03 -30.33 -55.80
C GLY A 748 -8.60 -29.63 -54.54
N GLY A 749 -9.02 -28.36 -54.64
CA GLY A 749 -9.56 -27.59 -53.51
C GLY A 749 -8.49 -26.97 -52.58
N VAL A 750 -7.21 -27.07 -52.93
CA VAL A 750 -6.09 -26.44 -52.21
C VAL A 750 -5.45 -25.40 -53.13
N HIS A 751 -5.19 -24.20 -52.62
CA HIS A 751 -4.47 -23.19 -53.37
C HIS A 751 -2.97 -23.44 -53.26
N ARG A 752 -2.29 -23.62 -54.38
CA ARG A 752 -0.82 -23.74 -54.43
C ARG A 752 -0.21 -22.47 -54.99
N TYR A 753 0.69 -21.86 -54.23
CA TYR A 753 1.35 -20.61 -54.59
C TYR A 753 2.86 -20.80 -54.78
N THR A 754 3.41 -20.10 -55.76
CA THR A 754 4.82 -19.69 -55.76
C THR A 754 4.88 -18.32 -55.11
N ALA A 755 5.68 -18.16 -54.06
CA ALA A 755 5.84 -16.91 -53.32
C ALA A 755 7.31 -16.53 -53.19
N LYS A 756 7.59 -15.23 -53.10
CA LYS A 756 8.90 -14.69 -52.73
C LYS A 756 9.09 -14.84 -51.22
N ARG A 757 10.19 -15.46 -50.77
CA ARG A 757 10.57 -15.54 -49.35
C ARG A 757 11.15 -14.19 -48.92
N TYR A 758 10.33 -13.36 -48.29
CA TYR A 758 10.59 -11.95 -47.94
C TYR A 758 11.43 -11.82 -46.65
N MET A 759 12.60 -12.43 -46.68
CA MET A 759 13.56 -12.56 -45.57
C MET A 759 14.93 -12.02 -46.03
N THR A 760 15.95 -12.09 -45.16
CA THR A 760 17.37 -11.74 -45.44
C THR A 760 17.60 -10.25 -45.64
N THR A 761 18.86 -9.83 -45.80
CA THR A 761 19.23 -8.40 -45.86
C THR A 761 18.90 -7.69 -47.18
N ARG A 762 18.72 -8.43 -48.29
CA ARG A 762 18.64 -7.86 -49.65
C ARG A 762 17.87 -8.71 -50.66
N ALA A 763 17.27 -8.05 -51.66
CA ALA A 763 16.73 -8.71 -52.87
C ALA A 763 17.88 -9.15 -53.82
N PRO A 764 17.69 -10.17 -54.70
CA PRO A 764 16.45 -10.86 -55.04
C PRO A 764 16.05 -11.97 -54.06
N PHE A 765 14.75 -12.08 -53.79
CA PHE A 765 14.20 -13.07 -52.87
C PHE A 765 14.08 -14.46 -53.50
N ARG A 766 14.42 -15.51 -52.73
CA ARG A 766 14.25 -16.90 -53.16
C ARG A 766 12.77 -17.24 -53.31
N ALA A 767 12.42 -17.98 -54.34
CA ALA A 767 11.06 -18.52 -54.50
C ALA A 767 10.83 -19.72 -53.55
N VAL A 768 9.64 -19.78 -52.97
CA VAL A 768 9.16 -20.89 -52.13
C VAL A 768 7.78 -21.33 -52.60
N LYS A 769 7.49 -22.64 -52.50
CA LYS A 769 6.16 -23.19 -52.79
C LYS A 769 5.36 -23.30 -51.50
N LEU A 770 4.10 -22.87 -51.54
CA LEU A 770 3.20 -22.88 -50.39
C LEU A 770 1.86 -23.52 -50.79
N GLU A 771 1.25 -24.22 -49.84
CA GLU A 771 -0.15 -24.63 -49.93
C GLU A 771 -0.99 -23.78 -48.96
N SER A 772 -2.21 -23.41 -49.36
CA SER A 772 -3.11 -22.62 -48.51
C SER A 772 -4.56 -23.11 -48.61
N GLU A 773 -5.23 -23.16 -47.45
CA GLU A 773 -6.67 -23.40 -47.32
C GLU A 773 -7.50 -22.22 -47.84
N LYS A 774 -6.98 -20.99 -47.71
CA LYS A 774 -7.63 -19.75 -48.16
C LYS A 774 -6.84 -19.11 -49.31
N PRO A 775 -7.50 -18.42 -50.25
CA PRO A 775 -6.79 -17.62 -51.26
C PRO A 775 -5.93 -16.55 -50.57
N MET A 776 -4.73 -16.32 -51.11
CA MET A 776 -3.79 -15.30 -50.66
C MET A 776 -3.73 -14.17 -51.70
N ASP A 777 -3.72 -12.92 -51.24
CA ASP A 777 -3.58 -11.72 -52.07
C ASP A 777 -2.11 -11.53 -52.45
N ILE A 778 -1.84 -11.31 -53.73
CA ILE A 778 -0.47 -11.11 -54.26
C ILE A 778 0.15 -9.77 -53.83
N ASN A 779 -0.67 -8.82 -53.36
CA ASN A 779 -0.21 -7.52 -52.87
C ASN A 779 0.00 -7.47 -51.35
N SER A 780 -0.37 -8.55 -50.63
CA SER A 780 -0.25 -8.62 -49.18
C SER A 780 0.98 -9.42 -48.75
N ILE A 781 1.49 -9.07 -47.56
CA ILE A 781 2.57 -9.80 -46.90
C ILE A 781 1.96 -10.80 -45.93
N TYR A 782 2.47 -12.03 -45.93
CA TYR A 782 2.00 -13.09 -45.06
C TYR A 782 3.14 -13.64 -44.19
N LEU A 783 2.85 -13.91 -42.92
CA LEU A 783 3.64 -14.85 -42.12
C LEU A 783 3.20 -16.27 -42.49
N ALA A 784 4.14 -17.07 -43.00
CA ALA A 784 3.88 -18.41 -43.49
C ALA A 784 4.83 -19.45 -42.89
N ASN A 785 4.32 -20.68 -42.78
CA ASN A 785 5.10 -21.86 -42.49
C ASN A 785 4.84 -22.88 -43.61
N PRO A 786 5.85 -23.29 -44.40
CA PRO A 786 5.66 -24.18 -45.55
C PRO A 786 5.01 -25.53 -45.22
N ASN A 787 5.11 -25.97 -43.97
CA ASN A 787 4.52 -27.22 -43.49
C ASN A 787 3.06 -27.06 -43.03
N LYS A 788 2.50 -25.86 -43.14
CA LYS A 788 1.13 -25.51 -42.73
C LYS A 788 0.35 -24.97 -43.93
N ARG A 789 -0.98 -25.08 -43.86
CA ARG A 789 -1.90 -24.55 -44.88
C ARG A 789 -2.67 -23.31 -44.44
N ARG A 790 -2.35 -22.77 -43.26
CA ARG A 790 -2.90 -21.52 -42.75
C ARG A 790 -1.76 -20.56 -42.53
N HIS A 791 -1.89 -19.39 -43.15
CA HIS A 791 -0.90 -18.33 -43.13
C HIS A 791 -1.59 -17.07 -42.60
N LEU A 792 -0.85 -16.26 -41.86
CA LEU A 792 -1.36 -15.01 -41.27
C LEU A 792 -1.06 -13.87 -42.24
N GLU A 793 -2.11 -13.23 -42.75
CA GLU A 793 -1.96 -11.98 -43.50
C GLU A 793 -1.65 -10.84 -42.54
N LEU A 794 -0.64 -10.03 -42.83
CA LEU A 794 -0.32 -8.87 -42.01
C LEU A 794 -1.25 -7.70 -42.32
N LEU A 795 -1.51 -6.87 -41.31
CA LEU A 795 -2.15 -5.58 -41.49
C LEU A 795 -1.24 -4.70 -42.35
N PRO A 796 -1.82 -3.77 -43.12
CA PRO A 796 -1.08 -2.94 -44.07
C PRO A 796 -0.31 -1.81 -43.35
N LEU A 797 0.23 -2.04 -42.14
CA LEU A 797 1.22 -1.15 -41.54
C LEU A 797 2.58 -1.29 -42.23
N ILE A 798 2.81 -2.44 -42.87
CA ILE A 798 4.01 -2.69 -43.67
C ILE A 798 3.56 -3.11 -45.07
N ILE A 799 4.11 -2.44 -46.08
CA ILE A 799 3.80 -2.72 -47.49
C ILE A 799 5.08 -2.92 -48.29
N ASN A 800 4.97 -3.68 -49.38
CA ASN A 800 6.03 -3.89 -50.34
C ASN A 800 5.67 -3.24 -51.68
N ASN A 801 6.56 -2.42 -52.22
CA ASN A 801 6.41 -1.82 -53.55
C ASN A 801 7.73 -1.97 -54.31
N ASP A 802 7.73 -2.66 -55.45
CA ASP A 802 8.92 -2.95 -56.27
C ASP A 802 10.10 -3.51 -55.45
N ASP A 803 9.85 -4.53 -54.62
CA ASP A 803 10.83 -5.17 -53.73
C ASP A 803 11.44 -4.21 -52.65
N THR A 804 10.88 -3.01 -52.49
CA THR A 804 11.20 -2.08 -51.40
C THR A 804 10.14 -2.16 -50.29
N CYS A 805 10.59 -2.24 -49.04
CA CYS A 805 9.72 -2.23 -47.87
C CYS A 805 9.44 -0.80 -47.38
N TYR A 806 8.18 -0.54 -47.00
CA TYR A 806 7.74 0.70 -46.39
C TYR A 806 6.90 0.45 -45.13
N PHE A 807 7.12 1.29 -44.11
CA PHE A 807 6.43 1.29 -42.83
C PHE A 807 5.45 2.46 -42.75
N TYR A 808 4.34 2.29 -42.03
CA TYR A 808 3.30 3.29 -41.93
C TYR A 808 3.74 4.45 -41.03
N ASN A 809 3.70 5.66 -41.57
CA ASN A 809 4.16 6.87 -40.89
C ASN A 809 3.09 7.97 -40.87
N GLY A 810 1.84 7.57 -40.63
CA GLY A 810 0.73 8.48 -40.41
C GLY A 810 -0.12 8.80 -41.64
N ILE A 811 -1.04 9.76 -41.46
CA ILE A 811 -1.87 10.32 -42.52
C ILE A 811 -1.32 11.69 -42.89
N ASP A 812 -1.19 11.94 -44.18
CA ASP A 812 -0.81 13.24 -44.69
C ASP A 812 -1.99 14.22 -44.59
N ASP A 813 -1.79 15.32 -43.86
CA ASP A 813 -2.86 16.29 -43.57
C ASP A 813 -3.40 17.00 -44.83
N GLU A 814 -2.58 17.14 -45.87
CA GLU A 814 -2.95 17.85 -47.10
C GLU A 814 -3.76 16.97 -48.06
N THR A 815 -3.38 15.70 -48.19
CA THR A 815 -3.95 14.78 -49.18
C THR A 815 -4.91 13.75 -48.60
N GLY A 816 -4.92 13.57 -47.27
CA GLY A 816 -5.67 12.51 -46.58
C GLY A 816 -5.18 11.09 -46.90
N LYS A 817 -4.03 10.96 -47.57
CA LYS A 817 -3.43 9.68 -47.95
C LYS A 817 -2.59 9.12 -46.81
N ALA A 818 -2.50 7.79 -46.73
CA ALA A 818 -1.58 7.12 -45.83
C ALA A 818 -0.15 7.32 -46.35
N ARG A 819 0.71 7.87 -45.49
CA ARG A 819 2.14 8.07 -45.76
C ARG A 819 2.90 6.84 -45.29
N TYR A 820 3.76 6.31 -46.14
CA TYR A 820 4.66 5.23 -45.79
C TYR A 820 6.11 5.60 -46.06
N CYS A 821 7.01 5.25 -45.16
CA CYS A 821 8.42 5.59 -45.21
C CYS A 821 9.29 4.34 -45.32
N SER A 822 10.33 4.39 -46.15
CA SER A 822 11.35 3.35 -46.23
C SER A 822 12.56 3.77 -45.41
N TYR A 823 12.95 2.92 -44.45
CA TYR A 823 14.12 3.16 -43.62
C TYR A 823 15.44 2.73 -44.27
N HIS A 824 15.41 2.02 -45.40
CA HIS A 824 16.62 1.55 -46.11
C HIS A 824 16.78 2.15 -47.52
N ASN A 825 15.68 2.49 -48.21
CA ASN A 825 15.75 3.04 -49.57
C ASN A 825 15.77 4.57 -49.59
N LYS A 826 16.91 5.16 -49.98
CA LYS A 826 17.11 6.63 -50.02
C LYS A 826 16.47 7.29 -51.25
N ASP A 827 16.40 6.58 -52.39
CA ASP A 827 15.95 7.16 -53.67
C ASP A 827 14.43 7.30 -53.75
N LYS A 828 13.71 6.43 -53.04
CA LYS A 828 12.25 6.49 -52.85
C LYS A 828 11.92 6.35 -51.37
N ALA A 829 12.31 7.36 -50.59
CA ALA A 829 12.18 7.35 -49.12
C ALA A 829 10.73 7.35 -48.64
N GLU A 830 9.78 7.94 -49.38
CA GLU A 830 8.37 8.01 -48.98
C GLU A 830 7.43 7.76 -50.17
N ILE A 831 6.27 7.17 -49.87
CA ILE A 831 5.15 7.00 -50.81
C ILE A 831 3.82 7.34 -50.14
N PHE A 832 2.85 7.77 -50.95
CA PHE A 832 1.51 8.14 -50.50
C PHE A 832 0.48 7.28 -51.22
N VAL A 833 -0.31 6.52 -50.45
CA VAL A 833 -1.34 5.61 -50.98
C VAL A 833 -2.68 5.90 -50.32
N ASN A 834 -3.77 5.60 -51.01
CA ASN A 834 -5.10 5.68 -50.39
C ASN A 834 -5.14 4.72 -49.19
N PRO A 835 -5.66 5.13 -48.01
CA PRO A 835 -5.71 4.29 -46.82
C PRO A 835 -6.41 2.95 -47.15
N PRO A 836 -5.72 1.81 -47.01
CA PRO A 836 -6.33 0.52 -47.27
C PRO A 836 -7.49 0.26 -46.29
N PRO A 837 -8.57 -0.43 -46.67
CA PRO A 837 -9.70 -0.68 -45.78
C PRO A 837 -9.31 -1.32 -44.43
N LYS A 838 -8.33 -2.23 -44.44
CA LYS A 838 -7.81 -2.86 -43.21
C LYS A 838 -7.09 -1.88 -42.28
N LEU A 839 -6.49 -0.81 -42.81
CA LEU A 839 -5.89 0.25 -42.02
C LEU A 839 -6.97 1.11 -41.34
N VAL A 840 -8.04 1.43 -42.07
CA VAL A 840 -9.19 2.17 -41.54
C VAL A 840 -9.86 1.38 -40.43
N ASN A 841 -10.11 0.08 -40.66
CA ASN A 841 -10.67 -0.79 -39.62
C ASN A 841 -9.77 -0.86 -38.37
N LEU A 842 -8.45 -0.94 -38.54
CA LEU A 842 -7.52 -0.89 -37.39
C LEU A 842 -7.65 0.43 -36.62
N GLN A 843 -7.74 1.57 -37.31
CA GLN A 843 -7.97 2.88 -36.68
C GLN A 843 -9.29 2.92 -35.92
N GLU A 844 -10.38 2.39 -36.49
CA GLU A 844 -11.67 2.27 -35.82
C GLU A 844 -11.63 1.34 -34.61
N MET A 845 -10.90 0.22 -34.69
CA MET A 845 -10.73 -0.70 -33.55
C MET A 845 -9.98 -0.06 -32.38
N LEU A 846 -9.08 0.88 -32.67
CA LEU A 846 -8.28 1.60 -31.67
C LEU A 846 -8.96 2.90 -31.19
N ASN A 847 -9.93 3.42 -31.93
CA ASN A 847 -10.77 4.55 -31.53
C ASN A 847 -11.94 4.05 -30.67
N GLN A 848 -11.98 4.40 -29.38
CA GLN A 848 -13.24 4.33 -28.64
C GLN A 848 -14.12 5.53 -29.04
N THR A 849 -15.22 5.28 -29.73
CA THR A 849 -16.44 6.07 -29.56
C THR A 849 -17.06 5.65 -28.23
N ASP A 850 -17.27 6.60 -27.33
CA ASP A 850 -18.20 6.47 -26.21
C ASP A 850 -19.59 6.12 -26.76
N SER A 851 -19.88 4.84 -26.91
CA SER A 851 -21.22 4.37 -27.24
C SER A 851 -21.53 3.13 -26.42
N TYR A 852 -21.76 3.32 -25.13
CA TYR A 852 -22.87 2.76 -24.37
C TYR A 852 -22.97 3.56 -23.06
N ASN A 853 -23.70 4.67 -23.11
CA ASN A 853 -24.36 5.26 -21.94
C ASN A 853 -25.48 4.34 -21.46
#